data_AF-A0A8B8FAB6-F1
#
_entry.id   AF-A0A8B8FAB6-F1
#
_cell.length_a   1.000
_cell.length_b   1.000
_cell.length_c   1.000
_cell.angle_alpha   90.00
_cell.angle_beta   90.00
_cell.angle_gamma   90.00
#
_symmetry.space_group_name_H-M   'P 1'
#
loop_
_entity.id
_entity.type
_entity.pdbx_description
1 polymer ?
#
loop_
_entity_poly.entity_id
_entity_poly.type
_entity_poly.pdbx_seq_one_letter_code
_entity_poly.pdbx_strand_id
1 'polypeptide(L)'
;MMKKKLKGGAEKLRLKKMINFKAVANDPKQKKIEFGLDRSNKVFVEYYLYSKYLDDCSTQQKQQSCSVKTVENNPSMYSTAKNQTEQSSVSCSFSLPEVEEHIAAEKIYSFVIPKKSSINQKMDFMKQHPCQPTVLHNVSWSLFKLFNREDQRGKPILRKWLTLQCVKNNEVKALYCSICIAFSTSSTNFSTGCTNFRNIYAAVESHEISKVHICAVESYVKASSNDSIEYLINRNVMNMKKKQVEERIHVLKQVFEIIKFLGKQNLPYRGTGDTEGLYKMNDVNINRGNFLELLKFTAERDAILRQYLDNAILSSKKRKLNMDQRQKNSKGRGSLVTLVSKTTVNKVIEGILETMRKHIREEMGDQHFSIQFDSTQDIGATDQATICLRYLNNTDIKERLFAVIKVEDSAGKSLYELLKTCFDKHNINFKNVIGESFDGASNMRGEFNGLQYFIKQQNENSIYVWCYAHILNLCICDTCDNLAAKNLFGFLNRLSTFFSDSYKRMDIWKKNQENLGVGVKKLRKLQKIGETRWWSREKALKWVFDGEDCLYPTIVSALDFICSSKKFDQKSIYEATSLKNKLCEFQVILTAHLFIKVFDSAGPTSSYLQSSNLDLLAGWLMVENTIDEIGKINFDTIVVEAEKFSQNMNDKFTNFELNDSIVVEDKLPLIRSRHKKRNYDEMCSDEHIINPIDKFRVEVFQCTIDQLRSSFIQRFSSNREIIADIQYLLPKNFQYAKDNSLPESALKILSKLSSINHQKLVSELNHFSKIYDNIAKPLNSNTSKMYNDDDDDMFQDNEEFFLDWDKNDEMNLEVKGCEKSKTSNNNHNTKSCLICLQKLIYQLNMHSPAYCNFYAAVEFVLTLSVTQVNCERAFSKLKIIKNRLRSSLNQDHLEAFMLMSIEKDILDAIDFKEILNILKNSSSLMNQMLSL
;
A
#
# COMPACT_ATOMS: atom_id res chain seq x y z
N MET A 1 37.20 -45.23 -25.25
CA MET A 1 37.15 -46.69 -25.02
C MET A 1 36.87 -46.96 -23.55
N MET A 2 35.72 -47.55 -23.18
CA MET A 2 35.33 -48.03 -21.82
C MET A 2 35.32 -46.98 -20.66
N LYS A 3 34.58 -47.14 -19.54
CA LYS A 3 33.35 -47.92 -19.24
C LYS A 3 32.57 -47.24 -18.09
N LYS A 4 31.28 -47.57 -17.97
CA LYS A 4 30.35 -47.11 -16.90
C LYS A 4 30.73 -47.65 -15.51
N LYS A 5 30.29 -46.95 -14.45
CA LYS A 5 29.51 -47.60 -13.38
C LYS A 5 28.58 -46.60 -12.65
N LEU A 6 27.32 -47.00 -12.49
CA LEU A 6 26.26 -46.30 -11.74
C LEU A 6 26.09 -46.93 -10.36
N LYS A 7 25.65 -46.15 -9.37
CA LYS A 7 24.80 -46.62 -8.26
C LYS A 7 23.78 -45.55 -7.88
N GLY A 8 22.56 -45.65 -8.43
CA GLY A 8 21.39 -44.97 -7.87
C GLY A 8 20.79 -45.79 -6.73
N GLY A 9 20.15 -45.13 -5.74
CA GLY A 9 19.57 -45.83 -4.59
C GLY A 9 18.47 -45.08 -3.83
N ALA A 10 18.56 -43.75 -3.69
CA ALA A 10 17.64 -42.98 -2.85
C ALA A 10 16.23 -42.77 -3.44
N GLU A 11 16.11 -42.65 -4.76
CA GLU A 11 14.93 -42.06 -5.39
C GLU A 11 13.75 -43.04 -5.56
N LYS A 12 14.02 -44.34 -5.68
CA LYS A 12 12.98 -45.39 -5.83
C LYS A 12 12.15 -45.63 -4.56
N LEU A 13 12.55 -45.12 -3.39
CA LEU A 13 11.78 -45.32 -2.16
C LEU A 13 10.62 -44.34 -1.97
N ARG A 14 10.64 -43.16 -2.62
CA ARG A 14 9.55 -42.16 -2.50
C ARG A 14 8.34 -42.45 -3.39
N LEU A 15 8.53 -42.96 -4.61
CA LEU A 15 7.41 -43.29 -5.51
C LEU A 15 6.54 -44.44 -4.97
N LYS A 16 7.09 -45.35 -4.15
CA LYS A 16 6.36 -46.54 -3.67
C LYS A 16 5.33 -46.27 -2.57
N LYS A 17 5.15 -45.02 -2.11
CA LYS A 17 4.09 -44.61 -1.15
C LYS A 17 2.96 -43.78 -1.76
N MET A 18 2.97 -43.47 -3.06
CA MET A 18 1.89 -42.74 -3.74
C MET A 18 1.03 -43.60 -4.68
N ILE A 19 1.29 -44.91 -4.75
CA ILE A 19 0.52 -45.85 -5.58
C ILE A 19 -0.17 -46.87 -4.67
N ASN A 20 -1.16 -46.41 -3.88
CA ASN A 20 -2.00 -47.31 -3.07
C ASN A 20 -3.40 -46.74 -2.75
N PHE A 21 -3.96 -45.87 -3.60
CA PHE A 21 -5.34 -45.37 -3.48
C PHE A 21 -6.07 -45.23 -4.83
N LYS A 22 -5.89 -46.23 -5.71
CA LYS A 22 -6.75 -46.46 -6.89
C LYS A 22 -6.98 -47.96 -7.10
N ALA A 23 -7.75 -48.57 -6.20
CA ALA A 23 -8.08 -50.00 -6.25
C ALA A 23 -9.43 -50.38 -5.58
N VAL A 24 -10.45 -49.51 -5.63
CA VAL A 24 -11.87 -49.94 -5.57
C VAL A 24 -12.68 -49.03 -6.49
N ALA A 25 -13.17 -49.59 -7.59
CA ALA A 25 -14.22 -49.02 -8.42
C ALA A 25 -14.86 -50.18 -9.20
N ASN A 26 -15.85 -50.83 -8.57
CA ASN A 26 -16.84 -51.74 -9.18
C ASN A 26 -17.68 -52.42 -8.08
N ASP A 27 -18.84 -51.86 -7.74
CA ASP A 27 -20.03 -52.65 -7.35
C ASP A 27 -21.32 -51.83 -7.58
N PRO A 28 -22.27 -52.27 -8.44
CA PRO A 28 -23.46 -51.48 -8.77
C PRO A 28 -24.79 -52.09 -8.26
N LYS A 29 -25.15 -51.89 -6.98
CA LYS A 29 -26.54 -52.02 -6.46
C LYS A 29 -26.75 -51.53 -5.02
N GLN A 30 -27.66 -50.55 -4.84
CA GLN A 30 -28.41 -50.25 -3.60
C GLN A 30 -27.56 -49.81 -2.37
N LYS A 31 -28.08 -49.09 -1.36
CA LYS A 31 -29.44 -48.59 -1.06
C LYS A 31 -29.36 -47.21 -0.35
N LYS A 32 -30.49 -46.54 -0.16
CA LYS A 32 -30.61 -45.21 0.47
C LYS A 32 -30.05 -45.14 1.90
N ILE A 33 -29.49 -43.98 2.26
CA ILE A 33 -29.87 -43.25 3.48
C ILE A 33 -30.26 -41.84 3.04
N GLU A 34 -31.29 -41.25 3.64
CA GLU A 34 -31.90 -39.99 3.22
C GLU A 34 -31.53 -38.83 4.14
N PHE A 35 -31.34 -37.64 3.58
CA PHE A 35 -31.44 -36.38 4.30
C PHE A 35 -32.62 -35.59 3.74
N GLY A 36 -33.56 -35.25 4.61
CA GLY A 36 -34.79 -34.56 4.24
C GLY A 36 -34.53 -33.10 3.83
N LEU A 37 -35.30 -32.63 2.85
CA LEU A 37 -35.42 -31.22 2.49
C LEU A 37 -36.77 -30.71 2.98
N ASP A 38 -36.78 -29.55 3.62
CA ASP A 38 -37.88 -28.59 3.62
C ASP A 38 -37.40 -27.24 4.22
N ARG A 39 -37.99 -26.07 3.92
CA ARG A 39 -38.52 -25.58 2.64
C ARG A 39 -38.77 -24.06 2.74
N SER A 40 -37.94 -23.22 2.13
CA SER A 40 -38.28 -21.79 1.95
C SER A 40 -37.53 -21.17 0.77
N ASN A 41 -38.30 -20.56 -0.13
CA ASN A 41 -37.89 -19.64 -1.21
C ASN A 41 -36.85 -20.17 -2.23
N LYS A 42 -37.36 -20.51 -3.43
CA LYS A 42 -36.56 -20.80 -4.64
C LYS A 42 -36.70 -19.67 -5.66
N VAL A 43 -35.56 -19.31 -6.25
CA VAL A 43 -35.35 -19.05 -7.70
C VAL A 43 -36.28 -18.06 -8.40
N PHE A 44 -35.70 -16.99 -8.93
CA PHE A 44 -35.80 -16.73 -10.38
C PHE A 44 -34.46 -16.22 -10.93
N VAL A 45 -34.13 -16.64 -12.15
CA VAL A 45 -32.99 -16.16 -12.95
C VAL A 45 -33.53 -15.99 -14.36
N GLU A 46 -33.51 -14.77 -14.89
CA GLU A 46 -33.87 -14.52 -16.28
C GLU A 46 -32.78 -13.78 -17.05
N TYR A 47 -32.59 -14.25 -18.27
CA TYR A 47 -31.70 -13.73 -19.28
C TYR A 47 -32.55 -13.74 -20.56
N TYR A 48 -33.02 -12.59 -21.07
CA TYR A 48 -33.57 -12.54 -22.42
C TYR A 48 -33.38 -11.18 -23.11
N LEU A 49 -33.47 -11.21 -24.43
CA LEU A 49 -33.20 -10.12 -25.34
C LEU A 49 -34.40 -9.15 -25.43
N TYR A 50 -34.15 -7.92 -25.86
CA TYR A 50 -35.18 -7.04 -26.40
C TYR A 50 -34.79 -6.51 -27.79
N SER A 51 -35.57 -6.89 -28.81
CA SER A 51 -35.47 -6.32 -30.16
C SER A 51 -36.77 -6.52 -30.93
N LYS A 52 -37.29 -5.45 -31.56
CA LYS A 52 -38.55 -5.37 -32.33
C LYS A 52 -39.83 -5.69 -31.56
N TYR A 53 -40.74 -4.71 -31.56
CA TYR A 53 -41.92 -4.82 -32.42
C TYR A 53 -42.18 -3.47 -33.10
N LEU A 54 -42.87 -3.51 -34.23
CA LEU A 54 -43.44 -2.38 -34.96
C LEU A 54 -44.77 -2.86 -35.53
N ASP A 55 -45.71 -1.93 -35.74
CA ASP A 55 -47.05 -2.14 -36.30
C ASP A 55 -47.96 -3.00 -35.36
N ASP A 56 -49.27 -2.77 -35.23
CA ASP A 56 -50.22 -2.38 -36.29
C ASP A 56 -51.33 -1.38 -35.85
N CYS A 57 -52.33 -1.17 -36.72
CA CYS A 57 -53.15 0.04 -36.82
C CYS A 57 -54.46 0.12 -36.00
N SER A 58 -54.77 1.36 -35.58
CA SER A 58 -56.15 1.93 -35.43
C SER A 58 -57.05 1.39 -34.29
N THR A 59 -58.20 1.98 -33.94
CA THR A 59 -59.02 3.06 -34.54
C THR A 59 -59.81 3.84 -33.45
N GLN A 60 -60.34 5.05 -33.77
CA GLN A 60 -61.45 5.75 -33.05
C GLN A 60 -61.15 6.31 -31.62
N GLN A 61 -61.84 7.33 -31.06
CA GLN A 61 -62.87 8.27 -31.57
C GLN A 61 -62.83 9.63 -30.80
N LYS A 62 -63.11 10.75 -31.51
CA LYS A 62 -63.82 12.01 -31.11
C LYS A 62 -63.57 12.76 -29.77
N GLN A 63 -63.42 14.10 -29.93
CA GLN A 63 -64.01 15.20 -29.12
C GLN A 63 -63.49 15.36 -27.66
N GLN A 64 -63.61 16.51 -26.96
CA GLN A 64 -64.25 17.80 -27.25
C GLN A 64 -63.46 19.01 -26.67
N SER A 65 -63.97 20.23 -26.90
CA SER A 65 -63.32 21.55 -26.76
C SER A 65 -63.66 22.35 -25.48
N CYS A 66 -62.77 23.28 -25.08
CA CYS A 66 -63.07 24.55 -24.34
C CYS A 66 -63.49 24.46 -22.84
N SER A 67 -63.35 25.49 -21.97
CA SER A 67 -62.52 26.73 -21.95
C SER A 67 -62.67 27.55 -20.61
N VAL A 68 -61.80 28.57 -20.41
CA VAL A 68 -62.13 29.94 -19.91
C VAL A 68 -62.10 30.35 -18.39
N LYS A 69 -61.28 31.39 -18.06
CA LYS A 69 -61.38 32.48 -17.00
C LYS A 69 -61.28 32.13 -15.49
N THR A 70 -60.95 33.01 -14.50
CA THR A 70 -60.42 34.43 -14.36
C THR A 70 -59.88 34.64 -12.91
N VAL A 71 -58.69 35.24 -12.60
CA VAL A 71 -58.25 36.67 -12.44
C VAL A 71 -58.40 37.26 -10.99
N GLU A 72 -57.55 38.26 -10.62
CA GLU A 72 -57.47 39.10 -9.37
C GLU A 72 -56.65 38.54 -8.15
N ASN A 73 -55.94 39.33 -7.30
CA ASN A 73 -55.45 40.74 -7.34
C ASN A 73 -54.20 41.02 -6.41
N ASN A 74 -53.66 42.25 -6.43
CA ASN A 74 -52.45 42.78 -5.70
C ASN A 74 -52.76 43.32 -4.25
N PRO A 75 -51.87 43.94 -3.37
CA PRO A 75 -50.74 44.87 -3.67
C PRO A 75 -49.53 45.13 -2.65
N SER A 76 -48.32 45.44 -3.17
CA SER A 76 -47.36 46.53 -2.70
C SER A 76 -46.65 46.48 -1.29
N MET A 77 -45.86 47.43 -0.71
CA MET A 77 -45.31 48.81 -0.98
C MET A 77 -44.04 49.15 -0.11
N TYR A 78 -43.23 50.20 -0.47
CA TYR A 78 -42.15 50.95 0.29
C TYR A 78 -40.90 50.22 0.92
N SER A 79 -39.69 50.79 1.17
CA SER A 79 -38.74 51.82 0.60
C SER A 79 -37.48 51.91 1.56
N THR A 80 -36.41 52.75 1.60
CA THR A 80 -35.66 53.85 0.88
C THR A 80 -34.40 54.19 1.76
N ALA A 81 -33.31 54.92 1.43
CA ALA A 81 -32.50 55.27 0.23
C ALA A 81 -31.33 56.25 0.63
N LYS A 82 -30.37 56.59 -0.29
CA LYS A 82 -29.28 57.64 -0.25
C LYS A 82 -27.93 57.33 0.46
N ASN A 83 -26.78 57.98 0.13
CA ASN A 83 -26.15 58.39 -1.16
C ASN A 83 -24.70 58.98 -0.98
N GLN A 84 -23.98 59.22 -2.10
CA GLN A 84 -22.75 60.08 -2.27
C GLN A 84 -21.40 59.54 -1.71
N THR A 85 -20.21 59.77 -2.31
CA THR A 85 -19.80 60.46 -3.58
C THR A 85 -18.41 60.00 -4.08
N GLU A 86 -18.26 59.79 -5.41
CA GLU A 86 -17.11 60.17 -6.29
C GLU A 86 -15.67 59.60 -6.05
N GLN A 87 -14.79 59.44 -7.05
CA GLN A 87 -14.86 59.48 -8.53
C GLN A 87 -13.66 58.70 -9.15
N SER A 88 -13.87 57.88 -10.18
CA SER A 88 -12.92 57.58 -11.29
C SER A 88 -13.51 56.53 -12.23
N SER A 89 -13.18 56.58 -13.53
CA SER A 89 -14.06 56.05 -14.58
C SER A 89 -13.39 55.19 -15.66
N VAL A 90 -13.69 53.89 -15.66
CA VAL A 90 -14.01 53.11 -16.88
C VAL A 90 -15.15 52.16 -16.48
N SER A 91 -16.37 52.40 -16.97
CA SER A 91 -17.57 51.69 -16.49
C SER A 91 -17.73 50.30 -17.13
N CYS A 92 -18.20 49.36 -16.32
CA CYS A 92 -18.47 47.98 -16.71
C CYS A 92 -19.92 47.59 -16.34
N SER A 93 -20.39 46.48 -16.91
CA SER A 93 -21.66 45.79 -16.63
C SER A 93 -22.96 46.47 -17.06
N PHE A 94 -23.83 45.67 -17.66
CA PHE A 94 -25.28 45.82 -17.65
C PHE A 94 -25.91 44.44 -17.71
N SER A 95 -26.96 44.18 -16.93
CA SER A 95 -27.64 42.88 -16.87
C SER A 95 -29.11 43.02 -17.23
N LEU A 96 -29.49 42.43 -18.38
CA LEU A 96 -30.85 42.18 -18.87
C LEU A 96 -31.82 43.38 -18.97
N PRO A 97 -32.30 43.64 -20.19
CA PRO A 97 -33.71 43.99 -20.40
C PRO A 97 -34.46 43.00 -21.31
N GLU A 98 -35.78 43.20 -21.35
CA GLU A 98 -36.73 42.70 -22.35
C GLU A 98 -36.21 42.86 -23.80
N VAL A 99 -36.34 41.87 -24.68
CA VAL A 99 -37.56 41.38 -25.39
C VAL A 99 -38.06 42.36 -26.46
N GLU A 100 -38.15 41.81 -27.67
CA GLU A 100 -38.72 42.33 -28.93
C GLU A 100 -37.93 43.34 -29.80
N GLU A 101 -38.10 43.10 -31.11
CA GLU A 101 -37.79 43.89 -32.30
C GLU A 101 -36.54 44.81 -32.35
N HIS A 102 -35.43 44.28 -32.91
CA HIS A 102 -35.00 44.72 -34.25
C HIS A 102 -33.93 43.81 -34.92
N ILE A 103 -34.29 43.26 -36.09
CA ILE A 103 -33.45 43.08 -37.28
C ILE A 103 -32.10 42.32 -37.10
N ALA A 104 -32.16 40.98 -37.18
CA ALA A 104 -30.99 40.13 -37.39
C ALA A 104 -30.53 40.12 -38.87
N ALA A 105 -29.75 41.12 -39.29
CA ALA A 105 -29.39 41.35 -40.70
C ALA A 105 -27.93 41.01 -41.12
N GLU A 106 -27.27 40.03 -40.50
CA GLU A 106 -25.98 39.55 -41.02
C GLU A 106 -25.72 38.03 -40.81
N LYS A 107 -26.46 37.21 -41.56
CA LYS A 107 -26.05 35.83 -41.90
C LYS A 107 -25.85 35.70 -43.40
N ILE A 108 -24.59 35.64 -43.83
CA ILE A 108 -24.23 35.28 -45.21
C ILE A 108 -24.40 33.77 -45.37
N TYR A 109 -25.61 33.34 -45.74
CA TYR A 109 -25.92 31.94 -46.02
C TYR A 109 -25.06 31.43 -47.19
N SER A 110 -24.15 30.49 -46.92
CA SER A 110 -23.26 29.93 -47.93
C SER A 110 -23.96 28.85 -48.75
N PHE A 111 -24.64 29.25 -49.83
CA PHE A 111 -25.35 28.37 -50.78
C PHE A 111 -24.42 27.46 -51.63
N VAL A 112 -23.24 27.11 -51.11
CA VAL A 112 -22.20 26.34 -51.80
C VAL A 112 -21.71 25.24 -50.88
N ILE A 113 -21.90 23.99 -51.31
CA ILE A 113 -21.30 22.80 -50.68
C ILE A 113 -20.15 22.32 -51.57
N PRO A 114 -18.99 21.94 -51.02
CA PRO A 114 -17.92 21.32 -51.80
C PRO A 114 -18.38 20.09 -52.58
N LYS A 115 -17.94 19.96 -53.85
CA LYS A 115 -18.32 18.85 -54.76
C LYS A 115 -17.93 17.44 -54.27
N LYS A 116 -17.25 17.31 -53.13
CA LYS A 116 -16.85 16.05 -52.48
C LYS A 116 -17.22 16.01 -50.98
N SER A 117 -18.31 16.67 -50.57
CA SER A 117 -18.78 16.61 -49.17
C SER A 117 -19.42 15.28 -48.79
N SER A 118 -19.15 14.83 -47.56
CA SER A 118 -19.74 13.63 -46.94
C SER A 118 -21.22 13.81 -46.61
N ILE A 119 -21.92 12.71 -46.31
CA ILE A 119 -23.35 12.79 -45.92
C ILE A 119 -23.55 13.66 -44.68
N ASN A 120 -22.66 13.59 -43.67
CA ASN A 120 -22.75 14.45 -42.48
C ASN A 120 -22.72 15.95 -42.85
N GLN A 121 -21.78 16.38 -43.70
CA GLN A 121 -21.69 17.78 -44.13
C GLN A 121 -22.93 18.25 -44.91
N LYS A 122 -23.50 17.35 -45.73
CA LYS A 122 -24.77 17.61 -46.45
C LYS A 122 -25.96 17.72 -45.49
N MET A 123 -26.00 16.87 -44.47
CA MET A 123 -27.03 16.89 -43.43
C MET A 123 -26.90 18.12 -42.52
N ASP A 124 -25.69 18.57 -42.21
CA ASP A 124 -25.45 19.79 -41.42
C ASP A 124 -25.85 21.06 -42.20
N PHE A 125 -25.61 21.12 -43.52
CA PHE A 125 -26.18 22.14 -44.39
C PHE A 125 -27.72 22.12 -44.36
N MET A 126 -28.33 20.93 -44.43
CA MET A 126 -29.79 20.76 -44.32
C MET A 126 -30.38 21.08 -42.93
N LYS A 127 -29.56 21.36 -41.89
CA LYS A 127 -30.04 21.94 -40.62
C LYS A 127 -30.12 23.47 -40.65
N GLN A 128 -29.43 24.12 -41.59
CA GLN A 128 -29.38 25.58 -41.73
C GLN A 128 -30.37 26.11 -42.79
N HIS A 129 -31.14 25.21 -43.41
CA HIS A 129 -32.07 25.47 -44.50
C HIS A 129 -33.34 24.63 -44.34
N PRO A 130 -34.50 25.07 -44.89
CA PRO A 130 -34.68 26.25 -45.72
C PRO A 130 -34.80 27.56 -44.92
N CYS A 131 -34.35 28.67 -45.52
CA CYS A 131 -34.56 30.01 -44.96
C CYS A 131 -35.80 30.62 -45.65
N GLN A 132 -36.88 30.82 -44.90
CA GLN A 132 -38.17 31.28 -45.41
C GLN A 132 -38.65 32.48 -44.56
N PRO A 133 -38.38 33.73 -44.97
CA PRO A 133 -38.82 34.91 -44.22
C PRO A 133 -40.34 35.08 -44.29
N THR A 134 -40.93 35.53 -43.19
CA THR A 134 -42.39 35.69 -43.02
C THR A 134 -42.94 36.97 -43.65
N VAL A 135 -42.13 38.03 -43.73
CA VAL A 135 -42.53 39.35 -44.23
C VAL A 135 -41.47 39.88 -45.21
N LEU A 136 -41.94 40.42 -46.35
CA LEU A 136 -41.14 41.20 -47.31
C LEU A 136 -42.01 42.35 -47.82
N HIS A 137 -41.52 43.58 -47.75
CA HIS A 137 -42.30 44.76 -48.12
C HIS A 137 -42.22 45.12 -49.63
N ASN A 138 -41.24 44.56 -50.36
CA ASN A 138 -40.89 44.98 -51.72
C ASN A 138 -41.21 43.92 -52.80
N VAL A 139 -42.28 43.13 -52.64
CA VAL A 139 -42.65 42.06 -53.59
C VAL A 139 -44.14 42.07 -53.95
N SER A 140 -44.45 41.85 -55.23
CA SER A 140 -45.82 41.82 -55.79
C SER A 140 -46.46 40.43 -55.80
N TRP A 141 -45.91 39.47 -55.04
CA TRP A 141 -46.31 38.06 -55.05
C TRP A 141 -46.39 37.49 -53.64
N SER A 142 -47.25 36.47 -53.46
CA SER A 142 -47.59 35.92 -52.15
C SER A 142 -46.56 34.91 -51.66
N LEU A 143 -45.90 35.21 -50.54
CA LEU A 143 -45.02 34.29 -49.81
C LEU A 143 -45.77 33.01 -49.40
N PHE A 144 -47.05 33.11 -49.04
CA PHE A 144 -47.85 31.94 -48.66
C PHE A 144 -48.02 30.96 -49.83
N LYS A 145 -48.34 31.46 -51.03
CA LYS A 145 -48.48 30.64 -52.25
C LYS A 145 -47.12 30.19 -52.83
N LEU A 146 -46.04 30.89 -52.49
CA LEU A 146 -44.68 30.48 -52.84
C LEU A 146 -44.23 29.28 -52.00
N PHE A 147 -44.29 29.40 -50.68
CA PHE A 147 -43.78 28.38 -49.76
C PHE A 147 -44.74 27.21 -49.53
N ASN A 148 -46.05 27.36 -49.78
CA ASN A 148 -47.00 26.24 -49.69
C ASN A 148 -47.45 25.78 -51.08
N ARG A 149 -47.67 24.47 -51.23
CA ARG A 149 -48.43 23.86 -52.32
C ARG A 149 -49.75 23.34 -51.78
N GLU A 150 -50.76 23.19 -52.62
CA GLU A 150 -52.00 22.52 -52.24
C GLU A 150 -51.89 21.00 -52.44
N ASP A 151 -52.42 20.23 -51.49
CA ASP A 151 -52.63 18.79 -51.60
C ASP A 151 -53.88 18.48 -52.46
N GLN A 152 -54.08 17.20 -52.83
CA GLN A 152 -55.27 16.71 -53.54
C GLN A 152 -56.61 17.00 -52.81
N ARG A 153 -56.54 17.45 -51.56
CA ARG A 153 -57.67 17.84 -50.70
C ARG A 153 -57.72 19.35 -50.39
N GLY A 154 -57.00 20.18 -51.15
CA GLY A 154 -56.92 21.64 -50.96
C GLY A 154 -56.16 22.10 -49.70
N LYS A 155 -55.49 21.18 -48.99
CA LYS A 155 -54.74 21.50 -47.77
C LYS A 155 -53.34 22.04 -48.11
N PRO A 156 -52.88 23.16 -47.51
CA PRO A 156 -51.51 23.64 -47.72
C PRO A 156 -50.46 22.70 -47.12
N ILE A 157 -49.44 22.39 -47.91
CA ILE A 157 -48.23 21.63 -47.53
C ILE A 157 -47.01 22.53 -47.76
N LEU A 158 -46.21 22.74 -46.71
CA LEU A 158 -45.01 23.57 -46.76
C LEU A 158 -43.86 22.90 -47.56
N ARG A 159 -43.31 23.63 -48.54
CA ARG A 159 -42.14 23.25 -49.34
C ARG A 159 -40.86 23.35 -48.52
N LYS A 160 -40.52 22.31 -47.76
CA LYS A 160 -39.33 22.21 -46.89
C LYS A 160 -37.96 22.26 -47.62
N TRP A 161 -37.93 22.55 -48.92
CA TRP A 161 -36.73 22.60 -49.75
C TRP A 161 -36.39 24.01 -50.26
N LEU A 162 -37.38 24.91 -50.34
CA LEU A 162 -37.26 26.21 -51.01
C LEU A 162 -36.72 27.28 -50.07
N THR A 163 -35.54 27.81 -50.36
CA THR A 163 -34.88 28.88 -49.60
C THR A 163 -34.89 30.18 -50.40
N LEU A 164 -35.13 31.31 -49.71
CA LEU A 164 -34.99 32.64 -50.27
C LEU A 164 -33.62 33.26 -49.90
N GLN A 165 -32.94 33.88 -50.86
CA GLN A 165 -31.80 34.77 -50.57
C GLN A 165 -32.26 36.24 -50.64
N CYS A 166 -32.12 36.95 -49.52
CA CYS A 166 -32.30 38.40 -49.46
C CYS A 166 -30.95 39.13 -49.33
N VAL A 167 -30.93 40.39 -49.77
CA VAL A 167 -29.83 41.35 -49.54
C VAL A 167 -30.20 42.25 -48.34
N LYS A 168 -29.28 43.10 -47.87
CA LYS A 168 -29.63 44.21 -46.97
C LYS A 168 -30.80 45.01 -47.57
N ASN A 169 -31.73 45.46 -46.73
CA ASN A 169 -33.03 46.03 -47.09
C ASN A 169 -34.11 45.02 -47.59
N ASN A 170 -33.95 43.72 -47.30
CA ASN A 170 -34.91 42.65 -47.62
C ASN A 170 -35.21 42.44 -49.13
N GLU A 171 -34.40 43.01 -50.02
CA GLU A 171 -34.53 42.80 -51.47
C GLU A 171 -34.23 41.35 -51.85
N VAL A 172 -35.08 40.74 -52.68
CA VAL A 172 -34.96 39.33 -53.08
C VAL A 172 -33.96 39.18 -54.21
N LYS A 173 -32.89 38.43 -53.95
CA LYS A 173 -31.81 38.18 -54.92
C LYS A 173 -32.05 36.93 -55.76
N ALA A 174 -32.38 35.81 -55.12
CA ALA A 174 -32.57 34.51 -55.80
C ALA A 174 -33.35 33.51 -54.94
N LEU A 175 -33.94 32.52 -55.60
CA LEU A 175 -34.54 31.33 -55.00
C LEU A 175 -33.60 30.13 -55.14
N TYR A 176 -33.43 29.37 -54.06
CA TYR A 176 -32.56 28.20 -53.98
C TYR A 176 -33.31 26.95 -53.52
N CYS A 177 -32.92 25.79 -54.01
CA CYS A 177 -33.38 24.48 -53.53
C CYS A 177 -32.26 23.81 -52.74
N SER A 178 -32.39 23.82 -51.42
CA SER A 178 -31.39 23.27 -50.49
C SER A 178 -31.11 21.78 -50.76
N ILE A 179 -32.16 20.98 -50.98
CA ILE A 179 -32.05 19.56 -51.32
C ILE A 179 -31.27 19.36 -52.62
N CYS A 180 -31.52 20.15 -53.68
CA CYS A 180 -30.78 20.03 -54.93
C CYS A 180 -29.32 20.50 -54.81
N ILE A 181 -29.02 21.51 -53.98
CA ILE A 181 -27.62 21.91 -53.69
C ILE A 181 -26.83 20.78 -53.02
N ALA A 182 -27.47 20.05 -52.10
CA ALA A 182 -26.81 18.99 -51.33
C ALA A 182 -26.81 17.60 -52.00
N PHE A 183 -27.88 17.22 -52.70
CA PHE A 183 -28.10 15.84 -53.15
C PHE A 183 -28.27 15.66 -54.67
N SER A 184 -28.29 16.74 -55.47
CA SER A 184 -28.29 16.60 -56.93
C SER A 184 -26.90 16.26 -57.48
N THR A 185 -26.85 15.47 -58.55
CA THR A 185 -25.67 15.26 -59.40
C THR A 185 -25.60 16.25 -60.58
N SER A 186 -26.67 17.00 -60.85
CA SER A 186 -26.78 17.94 -61.97
C SER A 186 -27.22 19.33 -61.50
N SER A 187 -26.64 20.38 -62.08
CA SER A 187 -27.03 21.77 -61.80
C SER A 187 -28.43 22.06 -62.34
N THR A 188 -29.29 22.60 -61.49
CA THR A 188 -30.60 23.18 -61.85
C THR A 188 -30.58 24.69 -61.64
N ASN A 189 -31.54 25.41 -62.22
CA ASN A 189 -31.69 26.85 -61.99
C ASN A 189 -31.87 27.19 -60.50
N PHE A 190 -32.40 26.28 -59.69
CA PHE A 190 -32.54 26.42 -58.24
C PHE A 190 -31.30 25.98 -57.43
N SER A 191 -30.26 25.41 -58.05
CA SER A 191 -28.96 25.21 -57.39
C SER A 191 -27.97 26.35 -57.68
N THR A 192 -28.12 27.07 -58.79
CA THR A 192 -27.31 28.26 -59.11
C THR A 192 -27.96 29.57 -58.61
N GLY A 193 -29.30 29.62 -58.58
CA GLY A 193 -30.09 30.72 -58.03
C GLY A 193 -31.13 31.18 -59.05
N CYS A 194 -32.41 30.89 -58.80
CA CYS A 194 -33.47 31.23 -59.73
C CYS A 194 -33.92 32.68 -59.51
N THR A 195 -33.84 33.49 -60.58
CA THR A 195 -34.19 34.92 -60.62
C THR A 195 -35.46 35.21 -61.42
N ASN A 196 -36.19 34.18 -61.86
CA ASN A 196 -37.41 34.35 -62.67
C ASN A 196 -38.63 34.68 -61.78
N PHE A 197 -38.64 35.88 -61.22
CA PHE A 197 -39.72 36.36 -60.34
C PHE A 197 -41.03 36.68 -61.08
N ARG A 198 -41.01 36.81 -62.42
CA ARG A 198 -42.23 37.07 -63.23
C ARG A 198 -43.16 35.85 -63.25
N ASN A 199 -42.61 34.66 -63.52
CA ASN A 199 -43.36 33.40 -63.55
C ASN A 199 -43.03 32.51 -62.33
N ILE A 200 -42.90 33.11 -61.16
CA ILE A 200 -42.32 32.50 -59.95
C ILE A 200 -42.98 31.17 -59.55
N TYR A 201 -44.31 31.09 -59.53
CA TYR A 201 -45.04 29.88 -59.12
C TYR A 201 -44.83 28.73 -60.11
N ALA A 202 -44.98 28.99 -61.42
CA ALA A 202 -44.74 27.99 -62.47
C ALA A 202 -43.28 27.52 -62.52
N ALA A 203 -42.32 28.39 -62.21
CA ALA A 203 -40.90 28.01 -62.08
C ALA A 203 -40.65 27.09 -60.87
N VAL A 204 -41.34 27.33 -59.75
CA VAL A 204 -41.27 26.48 -58.55
C VAL A 204 -41.95 25.12 -58.78
N GLU A 205 -43.15 25.11 -59.37
CA GLU A 205 -43.92 23.90 -59.68
C GLU A 205 -43.20 23.01 -60.70
N SER A 206 -42.67 23.58 -61.78
CA SER A 206 -41.89 22.84 -62.79
C SER A 206 -40.56 22.30 -62.24
N HIS A 207 -39.96 22.93 -61.22
CA HIS A 207 -38.83 22.35 -60.49
C HIS A 207 -39.26 21.23 -59.56
N GLU A 208 -40.37 21.39 -58.83
CA GLU A 208 -40.89 20.42 -57.87
C GLU A 208 -41.23 19.07 -58.52
N ILE A 209 -41.78 19.08 -59.74
CA ILE A 209 -42.05 17.86 -60.54
C ILE A 209 -40.83 17.37 -61.35
N SER A 210 -39.70 18.07 -61.30
CA SER A 210 -38.53 17.72 -62.13
C SER A 210 -37.86 16.43 -61.63
N LYS A 211 -37.47 15.55 -62.56
CA LYS A 211 -36.77 14.28 -62.24
C LYS A 211 -35.50 14.51 -61.40
N VAL A 212 -34.80 15.62 -61.62
CA VAL A 212 -33.59 16.00 -60.86
C VAL A 212 -33.93 16.36 -59.41
N HIS A 213 -35.03 17.07 -59.17
CA HIS A 213 -35.52 17.36 -57.82
C HIS A 213 -35.95 16.07 -57.10
N ILE A 214 -36.76 15.24 -57.74
CA ILE A 214 -37.29 13.99 -57.16
C ILE A 214 -36.15 13.06 -56.74
N CYS A 215 -35.14 12.82 -57.60
CA CYS A 215 -33.98 12.00 -57.25
C CYS A 215 -33.14 12.59 -56.10
N ALA A 216 -33.04 13.92 -55.99
CA ALA A 216 -32.36 14.57 -54.88
C ALA A 216 -33.15 14.46 -53.56
N VAL A 217 -34.49 14.56 -53.62
CA VAL A 217 -35.40 14.33 -52.47
C VAL A 217 -35.31 12.89 -51.99
N GLU A 218 -35.37 11.89 -52.88
CA GLU A 218 -35.16 10.49 -52.50
C GLU A 218 -33.81 10.27 -51.81
N SER A 219 -32.75 10.89 -52.33
CA SER A 219 -31.40 10.78 -51.78
C SER A 219 -31.29 11.42 -50.39
N TYR A 220 -31.97 12.56 -50.17
CA TYR A 220 -32.10 13.18 -48.85
C TYR A 220 -32.92 12.33 -47.88
N VAL A 221 -34.04 11.74 -48.31
CA VAL A 221 -34.85 10.83 -47.48
C VAL A 221 -34.02 9.59 -47.07
N LYS A 222 -33.31 8.97 -48.01
CA LYS A 222 -32.40 7.83 -47.76
C LYS A 222 -31.22 8.20 -46.85
N ALA A 223 -30.79 9.46 -46.81
CA ALA A 223 -29.72 9.97 -45.95
C ALA A 223 -30.19 10.47 -44.57
N SER A 224 -31.48 10.78 -44.41
CA SER A 224 -32.09 11.21 -43.15
C SER A 224 -32.75 10.06 -42.37
N SER A 225 -33.11 8.96 -43.04
CA SER A 225 -33.22 7.65 -42.43
C SER A 225 -31.83 7.10 -42.05
N ASN A 226 -31.74 6.36 -40.94
CA ASN A 226 -30.48 5.71 -40.48
C ASN A 226 -30.00 4.55 -41.38
N ASP A 227 -30.67 4.32 -42.51
CA ASP A 227 -30.48 3.18 -43.41
C ASP A 227 -29.56 3.48 -44.60
N SER A 228 -28.97 4.68 -44.69
CA SER A 228 -27.95 4.95 -45.69
C SER A 228 -26.74 4.03 -45.52
N ILE A 229 -26.26 3.47 -46.64
CA ILE A 229 -25.15 2.49 -46.66
C ILE A 229 -23.90 3.05 -45.98
N GLU A 230 -23.59 4.34 -46.17
CA GLU A 230 -22.46 5.02 -45.52
C GLU A 230 -22.63 5.10 -43.99
N TYR A 231 -23.84 5.38 -43.49
CA TYR A 231 -24.13 5.39 -42.05
C TYR A 231 -24.07 3.99 -41.45
N LEU A 232 -24.61 2.97 -42.13
CA LEU A 232 -24.54 1.58 -41.71
C LEU A 232 -23.09 1.06 -41.67
N ILE A 233 -22.28 1.36 -42.69
CA ILE A 233 -20.84 1.01 -42.72
C ILE A 233 -20.11 1.72 -41.57
N ASN A 234 -20.26 3.03 -41.42
CA ASN A 234 -19.59 3.78 -40.36
C ASN A 234 -20.00 3.30 -38.97
N ARG A 235 -21.29 3.03 -38.73
CA ARG A 235 -21.79 2.48 -37.46
C ARG A 235 -21.19 1.10 -37.17
N ASN A 236 -21.11 0.22 -38.17
CA ASN A 236 -20.51 -1.11 -38.01
C ASN A 236 -19.00 -1.04 -37.76
N VAL A 237 -18.27 -0.17 -38.46
CA VAL A 237 -16.83 0.05 -38.25
C VAL A 237 -16.55 0.62 -36.85
N MET A 238 -17.34 1.60 -36.39
CA MET A 238 -17.20 2.18 -35.06
C MET A 238 -17.56 1.19 -33.95
N ASN A 239 -18.61 0.37 -34.13
CA ASN A 239 -18.94 -0.72 -33.20
C ASN A 239 -17.83 -1.78 -33.14
N MET A 240 -17.23 -2.15 -34.28
CA MET A 240 -16.08 -3.07 -34.31
C MET A 240 -14.83 -2.46 -33.64
N LYS A 241 -14.55 -1.16 -33.84
CA LYS A 241 -13.48 -0.45 -33.11
C LYS A 241 -13.75 -0.45 -31.61
N LYS A 242 -14.99 -0.15 -31.19
CA LYS A 242 -15.41 -0.17 -29.79
C LYS A 242 -15.16 -1.53 -29.13
N LYS A 243 -15.65 -2.61 -29.76
CA LYS A 243 -15.44 -3.97 -29.25
C LYS A 243 -13.94 -4.32 -29.12
N GLN A 244 -13.12 -3.96 -30.11
CA GLN A 244 -11.66 -4.18 -30.03
C GLN A 244 -10.99 -3.38 -28.91
N VAL A 245 -11.47 -2.17 -28.60
CA VAL A 245 -10.98 -1.37 -27.47
C VAL A 245 -11.38 -2.01 -26.14
N GLU A 246 -12.63 -2.45 -26.00
CA GLU A 246 -13.14 -3.16 -24.82
C GLU A 246 -12.37 -4.47 -24.56
N GLU A 247 -12.17 -5.30 -25.59
CA GLU A 247 -11.36 -6.54 -25.53
C GLU A 247 -9.91 -6.27 -25.07
N ARG A 248 -9.28 -5.17 -25.54
CA ARG A 248 -7.91 -4.79 -25.15
C ARG A 248 -7.84 -4.26 -23.71
N ILE A 249 -8.82 -3.47 -23.29
CA ILE A 249 -8.94 -2.96 -21.91
C ILE A 249 -9.10 -4.14 -20.94
N HIS A 250 -9.96 -5.11 -21.29
CA HIS A 250 -10.14 -6.35 -20.52
C HIS A 250 -8.85 -7.17 -20.40
N VAL A 251 -8.12 -7.38 -21.49
CA VAL A 251 -6.80 -8.05 -21.47
C VAL A 251 -5.78 -7.30 -20.60
N LEU A 252 -5.75 -5.96 -20.64
CA LEU A 252 -4.89 -5.18 -19.74
C LEU A 252 -5.30 -5.31 -18.27
N LYS A 253 -6.59 -5.44 -17.96
CA LYS A 253 -7.06 -5.68 -16.59
C LYS A 253 -6.51 -7.01 -16.07
N GLN A 254 -6.62 -8.08 -16.85
CA GLN A 254 -6.05 -9.39 -16.46
C GLN A 254 -4.53 -9.32 -16.23
N VAL A 255 -3.81 -8.57 -17.07
CA VAL A 255 -2.37 -8.34 -16.88
C VAL A 255 -2.08 -7.58 -15.57
N PHE A 256 -2.86 -6.54 -15.25
CA PHE A 256 -2.76 -5.79 -14.00
C PHE A 256 -3.02 -6.67 -12.77
N GLU A 257 -4.11 -7.45 -12.74
CA GLU A 257 -4.43 -8.31 -11.58
C GLU A 257 -3.35 -9.37 -11.33
N ILE A 258 -2.75 -9.95 -12.39
CA ILE A 258 -1.66 -10.92 -12.26
C ILE A 258 -0.40 -10.26 -11.67
N ILE A 259 -0.10 -9.01 -12.03
CA ILE A 259 1.05 -8.26 -11.48
C ILE A 259 0.80 -7.92 -10.01
N LYS A 260 -0.40 -7.41 -9.68
CA LYS A 260 -0.88 -7.12 -8.32
C LYS A 260 -0.76 -8.35 -7.42
N PHE A 261 -1.22 -9.51 -7.89
CA PHE A 261 -1.05 -10.80 -7.21
C PHE A 261 0.43 -11.18 -6.99
N LEU A 262 1.26 -11.14 -8.05
CA LEU A 262 2.67 -11.53 -7.97
C LEU A 262 3.47 -10.64 -7.00
N GLY A 263 3.22 -9.33 -7.00
CA GLY A 263 3.83 -8.37 -6.08
C GLY A 263 3.42 -8.62 -4.62
N LYS A 264 2.10 -8.65 -4.36
CA LYS A 264 1.51 -8.89 -3.03
C LYS A 264 1.99 -10.19 -2.37
N GLN A 265 2.26 -11.22 -3.20
CA GLN A 265 2.75 -12.54 -2.78
C GLN A 265 4.28 -12.72 -2.89
N ASN A 266 5.04 -11.66 -3.21
CA ASN A 266 6.51 -11.68 -3.34
C ASN A 266 7.04 -12.70 -4.38
N LEU A 267 6.21 -13.16 -5.32
CA LEU A 267 6.51 -14.28 -6.21
C LEU A 267 7.51 -13.90 -7.34
N PRO A 268 8.27 -14.86 -7.90
CA PRO A 268 9.17 -14.57 -9.01
C PRO A 268 8.39 -14.18 -10.27
N TYR A 269 8.41 -12.90 -10.64
CA TYR A 269 7.71 -12.40 -11.81
C TYR A 269 8.27 -12.97 -13.14
N ARG A 270 9.60 -13.01 -13.31
CA ARG A 270 10.28 -13.47 -14.54
C ARG A 270 10.81 -14.91 -14.49
N GLY A 271 10.97 -15.50 -15.67
CA GLY A 271 11.69 -16.76 -15.92
C GLY A 271 13.19 -16.55 -16.15
N THR A 272 13.92 -17.61 -16.54
CA THR A 272 15.32 -17.49 -16.98
C THR A 272 15.41 -16.91 -18.39
N GLY A 273 16.46 -16.14 -18.70
CA GLY A 273 16.46 -15.17 -19.80
C GLY A 273 16.03 -15.70 -21.19
N ASP A 274 16.40 -16.91 -21.55
CA ASP A 274 16.05 -17.51 -22.85
C ASP A 274 14.65 -18.16 -22.91
N THR A 275 13.90 -18.20 -21.81
CA THR A 275 12.61 -18.91 -21.73
C THR A 275 11.38 -18.02 -21.94
N GLU A 276 11.50 -16.71 -21.73
CA GLU A 276 10.38 -15.72 -21.74
C GLU A 276 9.84 -15.38 -23.16
N GLY A 277 9.68 -16.37 -24.03
CA GLY A 277 9.18 -16.20 -25.40
C GLY A 277 7.74 -16.67 -25.57
N LEU A 278 6.82 -15.78 -25.98
CA LEU A 278 5.46 -16.15 -26.40
C LEU A 278 5.43 -17.23 -27.50
N TYR A 279 6.46 -17.29 -28.36
CA TYR A 279 6.59 -18.35 -29.35
C TYR A 279 6.86 -19.74 -28.74
N LYS A 280 7.35 -19.81 -27.49
CA LYS A 280 7.62 -21.02 -26.69
C LYS A 280 6.48 -21.43 -25.73
N MET A 281 5.34 -20.74 -25.76
CA MET A 281 4.23 -20.92 -24.79
C MET A 281 3.63 -22.34 -24.73
N ASN A 282 3.88 -23.17 -25.76
CA ASN A 282 3.36 -24.54 -25.87
C ASN A 282 4.42 -25.61 -25.55
N ASP A 283 5.70 -25.25 -25.31
CA ASP A 283 6.75 -26.22 -24.98
C ASP A 283 6.68 -26.59 -23.50
N VAL A 284 6.25 -27.82 -23.21
CA VAL A 284 6.01 -28.34 -21.85
C VAL A 284 7.30 -28.44 -21.03
N ASN A 285 8.48 -28.52 -21.67
CA ASN A 285 9.75 -28.73 -20.99
C ASN A 285 10.39 -27.42 -20.46
N ILE A 286 9.79 -26.27 -20.77
CA ILE A 286 10.35 -24.95 -20.48
C ILE A 286 9.56 -24.26 -19.37
N ASN A 287 10.23 -23.93 -18.26
CA ASN A 287 9.72 -23.00 -17.26
C ASN A 287 9.81 -21.56 -17.81
N ARG A 288 8.66 -20.91 -17.99
CA ARG A 288 8.52 -19.59 -18.64
C ARG A 288 8.41 -18.42 -17.65
N GLY A 289 8.53 -18.68 -16.35
CA GLY A 289 8.30 -17.70 -15.28
C GLY A 289 6.83 -17.60 -14.89
N ASN A 290 6.56 -17.22 -13.63
CA ASN A 290 5.20 -17.31 -13.08
C ASN A 290 4.22 -16.35 -13.74
N PHE A 291 4.66 -15.20 -14.29
CA PHE A 291 3.77 -14.33 -15.06
C PHE A 291 3.16 -15.02 -16.27
N LEU A 292 3.95 -15.74 -17.06
CA LEU A 292 3.46 -16.42 -18.26
C LEU A 292 2.61 -17.65 -17.91
N GLU A 293 2.96 -18.42 -16.87
CA GLU A 293 2.12 -19.53 -16.42
C GLU A 293 0.80 -19.07 -15.78
N LEU A 294 0.80 -17.99 -14.98
CA LEU A 294 -0.44 -17.39 -14.46
C LEU A 294 -1.30 -16.81 -15.59
N LEU A 295 -0.71 -16.13 -16.57
CA LEU A 295 -1.45 -15.62 -17.73
C LEU A 295 -2.11 -16.76 -18.52
N LYS A 296 -1.43 -17.90 -18.66
CA LYS A 296 -1.99 -19.11 -19.27
C LYS A 296 -3.13 -19.70 -18.42
N PHE A 297 -2.94 -19.82 -17.11
CA PHE A 297 -3.96 -20.29 -16.16
C PHE A 297 -5.21 -19.39 -16.13
N THR A 298 -5.04 -18.07 -16.27
CA THR A 298 -6.17 -17.13 -16.42
C THR A 298 -6.84 -17.30 -17.79
N ALA A 299 -6.06 -17.45 -18.86
CA ALA A 299 -6.55 -17.75 -20.22
C ALA A 299 -7.17 -19.16 -20.37
N GLU A 300 -7.14 -20.01 -19.33
CA GLU A 300 -7.92 -21.24 -19.30
C GLU A 300 -9.40 -20.98 -18.95
N ARG A 301 -9.68 -19.86 -18.28
CA ARG A 301 -11.00 -19.47 -17.74
C ARG A 301 -11.59 -18.24 -18.45
N ASP A 302 -10.74 -17.40 -19.03
CA ASP A 302 -11.10 -16.20 -19.77
C ASP A 302 -10.97 -16.41 -21.29
N ALA A 303 -12.11 -16.41 -21.99
CA ALA A 303 -12.18 -16.62 -23.44
C ALA A 303 -11.60 -15.45 -24.26
N ILE A 304 -11.72 -14.22 -23.78
CA ILE A 304 -11.20 -13.01 -24.46
C ILE A 304 -9.67 -13.02 -24.35
N LEU A 305 -9.14 -13.28 -23.15
CA LEU A 305 -7.71 -13.42 -22.92
C LEU A 305 -7.12 -14.59 -23.71
N ARG A 306 -7.81 -15.73 -23.79
CA ARG A 306 -7.41 -16.88 -24.62
C ARG A 306 -7.28 -16.48 -26.09
N GLN A 307 -8.35 -15.91 -26.67
CA GLN A 307 -8.36 -15.48 -28.07
C GLN A 307 -7.25 -14.45 -28.36
N TYR A 308 -7.00 -13.51 -27.43
CA TYR A 308 -5.89 -12.58 -27.55
C TYR A 308 -4.52 -13.27 -27.50
N LEU A 309 -4.33 -14.19 -26.54
CA LEU A 309 -3.08 -14.90 -26.29
C LEU A 309 -2.70 -15.80 -27.47
N ASP A 310 -3.65 -16.56 -28.04
CA ASP A 310 -3.41 -17.40 -29.22
C ASP A 310 -3.00 -16.57 -30.43
N ASN A 311 -3.66 -15.43 -30.68
CA ASN A 311 -3.28 -14.49 -31.73
C ASN A 311 -1.88 -13.87 -31.49
N ALA A 312 -1.53 -13.59 -30.23
CA ALA A 312 -0.20 -13.10 -29.86
C ALA A 312 0.89 -14.18 -30.04
N ILE A 313 0.61 -15.44 -29.70
CA ILE A 313 1.51 -16.59 -29.90
C ILE A 313 1.74 -16.83 -31.39
N LEU A 314 0.69 -16.85 -32.21
CA LEU A 314 0.78 -17.01 -33.67
C LEU A 314 1.62 -15.89 -34.29
N SER A 315 1.37 -14.65 -33.90
CA SER A 315 2.13 -13.47 -34.33
C SER A 315 3.61 -13.55 -33.90
N SER A 316 3.88 -14.04 -32.68
CA SER A 316 5.23 -14.25 -32.16
C SER A 316 5.99 -15.33 -32.94
N LYS A 317 5.35 -16.47 -33.22
CA LYS A 317 5.92 -17.58 -34.03
C LYS A 317 6.25 -17.11 -35.45
N LYS A 318 5.32 -16.42 -36.13
CA LYS A 318 5.55 -15.81 -37.46
C LYS A 318 6.74 -14.85 -37.45
N ARG A 319 6.85 -13.97 -36.44
CA ARG A 319 7.99 -13.05 -36.29
C ARG A 319 9.32 -13.78 -36.08
N LYS A 320 9.34 -14.86 -35.28
CA LYS A 320 10.55 -15.65 -35.03
C LYS A 320 11.04 -16.35 -36.30
N LEU A 321 10.16 -17.03 -37.03
CA LEU A 321 10.48 -17.65 -38.34
C LEU A 321 11.06 -16.62 -39.33
N ASN A 322 10.44 -15.45 -39.47
CA ASN A 322 10.90 -14.40 -40.37
C ASN A 322 12.26 -13.77 -39.96
N MET A 323 12.63 -13.84 -38.68
CA MET A 323 13.95 -13.38 -38.21
C MET A 323 15.03 -14.43 -38.54
N ASP A 324 14.73 -15.70 -38.27
CA ASP A 324 15.65 -16.82 -38.46
C ASP A 324 15.97 -17.04 -39.95
N GLN A 325 14.95 -16.95 -40.82
CA GLN A 325 15.11 -16.96 -42.28
C GLN A 325 15.97 -15.82 -42.83
N ARG A 326 16.03 -14.67 -42.13
CA ARG A 326 16.72 -13.46 -42.61
C ARG A 326 18.13 -13.29 -42.05
N GLN A 327 18.59 -14.19 -41.17
CA GLN A 327 19.85 -14.13 -40.41
C GLN A 327 20.11 -12.79 -39.68
N LYS A 328 19.07 -11.94 -39.50
CA LYS A 328 19.21 -10.60 -38.92
C LYS A 328 18.89 -10.63 -37.44
N ASN A 329 19.94 -10.59 -36.61
CA ASN A 329 19.89 -10.29 -35.17
C ASN A 329 19.44 -8.84 -34.89
N SER A 330 18.28 -8.45 -35.42
CA SER A 330 17.75 -7.10 -35.25
C SER A 330 17.20 -6.91 -33.83
N LYS A 331 17.98 -6.22 -32.98
CA LYS A 331 17.53 -5.71 -31.67
C LYS A 331 16.53 -4.53 -31.81
N GLY A 332 15.99 -4.29 -33.01
CA GLY A 332 15.17 -3.13 -33.36
C GLY A 332 13.70 -3.24 -32.91
N ARG A 333 13.06 -2.07 -32.79
CA ARG A 333 11.65 -1.88 -32.40
C ARG A 333 10.66 -2.37 -33.48
N GLY A 334 10.64 -3.67 -33.76
CA GLY A 334 9.68 -4.26 -34.70
C GLY A 334 8.23 -4.15 -34.20
N SER A 335 7.33 -3.68 -35.08
CA SER A 335 5.99 -3.11 -34.85
C SER A 335 4.94 -3.94 -34.11
N LEU A 336 5.23 -5.18 -33.70
CA LEU A 336 4.29 -6.02 -32.94
C LEU A 336 4.27 -5.64 -31.46
N VAL A 337 3.53 -4.58 -31.12
CA VAL A 337 3.21 -4.23 -29.72
C VAL A 337 2.09 -5.15 -29.23
N THR A 338 2.41 -5.99 -28.24
CA THR A 338 1.42 -6.81 -27.53
C THR A 338 1.26 -6.30 -26.10
N LEU A 339 0.05 -6.43 -25.56
CA LEU A 339 -0.28 -6.01 -24.19
C LEU A 339 0.48 -6.84 -23.13
N VAL A 340 0.90 -8.05 -23.54
CA VAL A 340 1.70 -9.02 -22.78
C VAL A 340 3.23 -8.80 -22.98
N SER A 341 3.64 -7.82 -23.79
CA SER A 341 5.06 -7.57 -24.07
C SER A 341 5.82 -7.11 -22.83
N LYS A 342 7.13 -7.42 -22.74
CA LYS A 342 8.02 -6.91 -21.69
C LYS A 342 7.88 -5.39 -21.51
N THR A 343 7.79 -4.64 -22.61
CA THR A 343 7.61 -3.18 -22.60
C THR A 343 6.28 -2.72 -22.03
N THR A 344 5.16 -3.39 -22.33
CA THR A 344 3.85 -3.00 -21.81
C THR A 344 3.70 -3.41 -20.35
N VAL A 345 4.15 -4.61 -19.97
CA VAL A 345 4.08 -5.06 -18.58
C VAL A 345 4.99 -4.24 -17.66
N ASN A 346 6.18 -3.87 -18.13
CA ASN A 346 7.04 -2.92 -17.42
C ASN A 346 6.30 -1.60 -17.14
N LYS A 347 5.64 -1.00 -18.14
CA LYS A 347 4.79 0.20 -17.97
C LYS A 347 3.62 0.02 -17.00
N VAL A 348 3.03 -1.17 -16.89
CA VAL A 348 2.00 -1.46 -15.88
C VAL A 348 2.61 -1.44 -14.48
N ILE A 349 3.79 -2.03 -14.30
CA ILE A 349 4.51 -2.05 -13.01
C ILE A 349 4.95 -0.63 -12.61
N GLU A 350 5.47 0.14 -13.56
CA GLU A 350 5.84 1.55 -13.42
C GLU A 350 4.62 2.41 -13.02
N GLY A 351 3.48 2.23 -13.71
CA GLY A 351 2.23 2.92 -13.38
C GLY A 351 1.63 2.54 -12.02
N ILE A 352 1.78 1.28 -11.58
CA ILE A 352 1.39 0.85 -10.21
C ILE A 352 2.24 1.60 -9.18
N LEU A 353 3.57 1.61 -9.34
CA LEU A 353 4.49 2.32 -8.44
C LEU A 353 4.17 3.82 -8.36
N GLU A 354 3.91 4.45 -9.50
CA GLU A 354 3.56 5.87 -9.58
C GLU A 354 2.20 6.17 -8.92
N THR A 355 1.21 5.29 -9.09
CA THR A 355 -0.12 5.42 -8.45
C THR A 355 -0.05 5.17 -6.93
N MET A 356 0.75 4.21 -6.47
CA MET A 356 0.98 3.98 -5.03
C MET A 356 1.63 5.20 -4.37
N ARG A 357 2.63 5.80 -5.02
CA ARG A 357 3.26 7.03 -4.54
C ARG A 357 2.32 8.22 -4.54
N LYS A 358 1.48 8.35 -5.57
CA LYS A 358 0.41 9.35 -5.63
C LYS A 358 -0.54 9.20 -4.44
N HIS A 359 -1.04 8.00 -4.16
CA HIS A 359 -1.88 7.75 -2.98
C HIS A 359 -1.18 8.07 -1.66
N ILE A 360 0.10 7.73 -1.47
CA ILE A 360 0.85 8.12 -0.26
C ILE A 360 0.99 9.66 -0.16
N ARG A 361 1.18 10.35 -1.29
CA ARG A 361 1.27 11.82 -1.36
C ARG A 361 -0.06 12.51 -1.04
N GLU A 362 -1.18 11.91 -1.44
CA GLU A 362 -2.55 12.33 -1.17
C GLU A 362 -3.00 12.00 0.27
N GLU A 363 -2.64 10.82 0.79
CA GLU A 363 -2.88 10.39 2.18
C GLU A 363 -2.12 11.28 3.18
N MET A 364 -0.96 11.82 2.78
CA MET A 364 -0.18 12.79 3.56
C MET A 364 -0.68 14.23 3.41
N GLY A 365 -0.98 14.70 2.19
CA GLY A 365 -1.27 16.13 1.96
C GLY A 365 -0.06 17.03 2.29
N ASP A 366 -0.29 18.29 2.64
CA ASP A 366 0.77 19.29 2.91
C ASP A 366 1.08 19.48 4.40
N GLN A 367 0.81 18.46 5.22
CA GLN A 367 1.10 18.45 6.67
C GLN A 367 2.60 18.28 6.97
N HIS A 368 2.95 18.37 8.26
CA HIS A 368 4.27 18.01 8.77
C HIS A 368 4.46 16.48 8.84
N PHE A 369 5.68 16.00 8.59
CA PHE A 369 6.00 14.57 8.63
C PHE A 369 7.40 14.30 9.17
N SER A 370 7.66 13.04 9.53
CA SER A 370 8.98 12.53 9.88
C SER A 370 9.51 11.54 8.84
N ILE A 371 10.84 11.46 8.70
CA ILE A 371 11.53 10.49 7.84
C ILE A 371 12.11 9.38 8.71
N GLN A 372 11.88 8.12 8.31
CA GLN A 372 12.68 6.96 8.71
C GLN A 372 13.63 6.63 7.54
N PHE A 373 14.94 6.61 7.81
CA PHE A 373 15.95 6.29 6.81
C PHE A 373 16.91 5.22 7.33
N ASP A 374 17.23 4.25 6.49
CA ASP A 374 18.23 3.23 6.77
C ASP A 374 18.79 2.70 5.43
N SER A 375 19.94 2.03 5.46
CA SER A 375 20.55 1.42 4.27
C SER A 375 21.12 0.03 4.56
N THR A 376 21.02 -0.89 3.58
CA THR A 376 21.61 -2.22 3.69
C THR A 376 22.15 -2.69 2.34
N GLN A 377 23.22 -3.48 2.38
CA GLN A 377 23.73 -4.16 1.19
C GLN A 377 22.82 -5.32 0.76
N ASP A 378 22.45 -5.36 -0.52
CA ASP A 378 21.67 -6.44 -1.11
C ASP A 378 22.55 -7.62 -1.63
N ILE A 379 21.92 -8.72 -2.04
CA ILE A 379 22.64 -9.95 -2.45
C ILE A 379 23.50 -9.79 -3.72
N GLY A 380 23.34 -8.68 -4.45
CA GLY A 380 24.21 -8.24 -5.54
C GLY A 380 25.32 -7.30 -5.11
N ALA A 381 25.64 -7.23 -3.82
CA ALA A 381 26.63 -6.33 -3.21
C ALA A 381 26.35 -4.83 -3.45
N THR A 382 25.10 -4.47 -3.75
CA THR A 382 24.66 -3.09 -4.01
C THR A 382 23.93 -2.55 -2.79
N ASP A 383 24.27 -1.34 -2.34
CA ASP A 383 23.60 -0.71 -1.21
C ASP A 383 22.24 -0.13 -1.60
N GLN A 384 21.24 -0.40 -0.76
CA GLN A 384 19.85 -0.04 -0.94
C GLN A 384 19.39 0.74 0.28
N ALA A 385 18.98 1.99 0.11
CA ALA A 385 18.36 2.78 1.16
C ALA A 385 16.84 2.77 1.03
N THR A 386 16.17 2.66 2.17
CA THR A 386 14.70 2.69 2.28
C THR A 386 14.27 3.98 2.95
N ILE A 387 13.35 4.69 2.31
CA ILE A 387 12.76 5.92 2.82
C ILE A 387 11.31 5.59 3.22
N CYS A 388 11.03 5.55 4.53
CA CYS A 388 9.67 5.49 5.02
C CYS A 388 9.25 6.85 5.58
N LEU A 389 8.02 7.26 5.33
CA LEU A 389 7.44 8.52 5.81
C LEU A 389 6.47 8.21 6.95
N ARG A 390 6.53 9.00 8.03
CA ARG A 390 5.62 8.93 9.16
C ARG A 390 4.85 10.24 9.30
N TYR A 391 3.53 10.15 9.34
CA TYR A 391 2.62 11.30 9.42
C TYR A 391 1.28 10.90 10.04
N LEU A 392 0.39 11.88 10.26
CA LEU A 392 -0.93 11.66 10.82
C LEU A 392 -1.99 11.68 9.72
N ASN A 393 -2.80 10.63 9.60
CA ASN A 393 -4.03 10.70 8.80
C ASN A 393 -5.23 10.79 9.73
N ASN A 394 -5.76 12.00 9.89
CA ASN A 394 -6.84 12.38 10.80
C ASN A 394 -6.53 12.09 12.29
N THR A 395 -6.60 10.82 12.70
CA THR A 395 -6.25 10.37 14.06
C THR A 395 -5.41 9.09 14.10
N ASP A 396 -5.05 8.56 12.93
CA ASP A 396 -4.23 7.35 12.81
C ASP A 396 -2.83 7.72 12.34
N ILE A 397 -1.83 7.28 13.11
CA ILE A 397 -0.42 7.36 12.71
C ILE A 397 -0.22 6.42 11.53
N LYS A 398 0.31 6.95 10.42
CA LYS A 398 0.68 6.19 9.21
C LYS A 398 2.20 6.15 9.09
N GLU A 399 2.74 4.96 8.83
CA GLU A 399 4.16 4.74 8.56
C GLU A 399 4.26 3.99 7.21
N ARG A 400 4.62 4.72 6.14
CA ARG A 400 4.51 4.25 4.73
C ARG A 400 5.89 4.15 4.07
N LEU A 401 6.22 3.03 3.44
CA LEU A 401 7.40 2.93 2.56
C LEU A 401 7.16 3.73 1.28
N PHE A 402 7.95 4.80 1.08
CA PHE A 402 7.80 5.70 -0.06
C PHE A 402 8.82 5.45 -1.19
N ALA A 403 10.02 4.95 -0.87
CA ALA A 403 11.06 4.70 -1.84
C ALA A 403 12.08 3.63 -1.41
N VAL A 404 12.67 2.98 -2.41
CA VAL A 404 13.82 2.05 -2.27
C VAL A 404 14.86 2.46 -3.31
N ILE A 405 15.80 3.30 -2.88
CA ILE A 405 16.79 3.93 -3.77
C ILE A 405 18.13 3.18 -3.70
N LYS A 406 18.83 3.12 -4.83
CA LYS A 406 20.23 2.66 -4.87
C LYS A 406 21.12 3.74 -4.26
N VAL A 407 22.01 3.36 -3.36
CA VAL A 407 23.10 4.21 -2.87
C VAL A 407 24.36 3.93 -3.68
N GLU A 408 25.05 4.98 -4.13
CA GLU A 408 26.35 4.88 -4.84
C GLU A 408 27.49 5.53 -4.05
N ASP A 409 27.17 6.58 -3.28
CA ASP A 409 28.04 7.17 -2.25
C ASP A 409 27.24 7.26 -0.94
N SER A 410 27.89 6.87 0.16
CA SER A 410 27.29 6.83 1.50
C SER A 410 27.59 8.07 2.34
N ALA A 411 28.29 9.08 1.81
CA ALA A 411 28.53 10.34 2.50
C ALA A 411 27.21 11.08 2.82
N GLY A 412 27.12 11.73 3.99
CA GLY A 412 25.87 12.34 4.47
C GLY A 412 25.28 13.40 3.53
N LYS A 413 26.14 14.14 2.82
CA LYS A 413 25.74 15.08 1.77
C LYS A 413 25.05 14.36 0.59
N SER A 414 25.63 13.27 0.11
CA SER A 414 25.14 12.50 -1.03
C SER A 414 23.81 11.80 -0.70
N LEU A 415 23.65 11.34 0.55
CA LEU A 415 22.37 10.84 1.07
C LEU A 415 21.30 11.94 1.15
N TYR A 416 21.67 13.17 1.55
CA TYR A 416 20.77 14.33 1.53
C TYR A 416 20.35 14.72 0.11
N GLU A 417 21.28 14.77 -0.85
CA GLU A 417 20.98 15.09 -2.25
C GLU A 417 20.07 14.01 -2.90
N LEU A 418 20.26 12.73 -2.56
CA LEU A 418 19.35 11.63 -2.95
C LEU A 418 17.94 11.80 -2.37
N LEU A 419 17.82 12.08 -1.06
CA LEU A 419 16.55 12.33 -0.38
C LEU A 419 15.80 13.52 -1.00
N LYS A 420 16.49 14.65 -1.18
CA LYS A 420 15.93 15.85 -1.76
C LYS A 420 15.47 15.62 -3.20
N THR A 421 16.30 14.98 -4.04
CA THR A 421 15.92 14.64 -5.43
C THR A 421 14.69 13.72 -5.48
N CYS A 422 14.53 12.81 -4.52
CA CYS A 422 13.35 11.96 -4.41
C CYS A 422 12.09 12.77 -4.07
N PHE A 423 12.17 13.72 -3.14
CA PHE A 423 11.04 14.54 -2.71
C PHE A 423 10.64 15.60 -3.74
N ASP A 424 11.62 16.29 -4.34
CA ASP A 424 11.41 17.28 -5.40
C ASP A 424 10.70 16.65 -6.61
N LYS A 425 11.09 15.43 -7.01
CA LYS A 425 10.44 14.64 -8.08
C LYS A 425 8.96 14.35 -7.82
N HIS A 426 8.55 14.29 -6.55
CA HIS A 426 7.20 13.89 -6.13
C HIS A 426 6.42 15.03 -5.45
N ASN A 427 6.85 16.29 -5.64
CA ASN A 427 6.24 17.49 -5.08
C ASN A 427 6.03 17.42 -3.55
N ILE A 428 6.99 16.83 -2.83
CA ILE A 428 7.01 16.81 -1.36
C ILE A 428 7.87 17.98 -0.88
N ASN A 429 7.29 18.90 -0.12
CA ASN A 429 8.02 20.04 0.41
C ASN A 429 8.99 19.59 1.52
N PHE A 430 10.30 19.69 1.27
CA PHE A 430 11.33 19.31 2.25
C PHE A 430 11.21 20.10 3.58
N LYS A 431 10.66 21.31 3.55
CA LYS A 431 10.44 22.14 4.76
C LYS A 431 9.40 21.58 5.72
N ASN A 432 8.60 20.60 5.30
CA ASN A 432 7.60 19.97 6.16
C ASN A 432 8.19 18.87 7.07
N VAL A 433 9.46 18.49 6.87
CA VAL A 433 10.15 17.48 7.69
C VAL A 433 10.46 18.03 9.08
N ILE A 434 9.73 17.55 10.11
CA ILE A 434 9.92 17.96 11.52
C ILE A 434 10.72 16.93 12.34
N GLY A 435 10.81 15.69 11.88
CA GLY A 435 11.51 14.61 12.58
C GLY A 435 12.31 13.72 11.64
N GLU A 436 13.42 13.19 12.14
CA GLU A 436 14.32 12.32 11.39
C GLU A 436 14.81 11.18 12.29
N SER A 437 14.61 9.93 11.86
CA SER A 437 15.07 8.75 12.61
C SER A 437 15.88 7.83 11.72
N PHE A 438 17.14 7.66 12.11
CA PHE A 438 18.13 6.82 11.45
C PHE A 438 19.18 6.36 12.47
N ASP A 439 20.18 5.61 12.00
CA ASP A 439 21.17 4.96 12.83
C ASP A 439 22.22 5.94 13.42
N GLY A 440 23.23 5.39 14.11
CA GLY A 440 24.26 6.17 14.80
C GLY A 440 25.55 6.40 14.00
N ALA A 441 25.59 6.06 12.71
CA ALA A 441 26.82 6.12 11.91
C ALA A 441 27.29 7.55 11.66
N SER A 442 28.61 7.73 11.46
CA SER A 442 29.24 9.03 11.20
C SER A 442 28.61 9.80 10.03
N ASN A 443 28.20 9.07 8.99
CA ASN A 443 27.63 9.66 7.79
C ASN A 443 26.16 10.07 7.99
N MET A 444 25.52 9.59 9.06
CA MET A 444 24.13 9.90 9.41
C MET A 444 24.08 11.02 10.44
N ARG A 445 24.72 10.85 11.60
CA ARG A 445 24.68 11.80 12.74
C ARG A 445 25.90 12.73 12.88
N GLY A 446 26.79 12.76 11.88
CA GLY A 446 28.04 13.53 11.94
C GLY A 446 27.80 15.04 12.04
N GLU A 447 28.32 15.66 13.09
CA GLU A 447 28.08 17.06 13.48
C GLU A 447 28.26 18.10 12.35
N PHE A 448 29.23 17.89 11.45
CA PHE A 448 29.58 18.82 10.38
C PHE A 448 29.31 18.32 8.95
N ASN A 449 29.01 17.04 8.77
CA ASN A 449 28.95 16.38 7.44
C ASN A 449 27.99 15.17 7.38
N GLY A 450 27.24 14.88 8.44
CA GLY A 450 26.23 13.84 8.46
C GLY A 450 24.93 14.28 7.77
N LEU A 451 24.09 13.32 7.39
CA LEU A 451 22.74 13.59 6.87
C LEU A 451 21.95 14.56 7.76
N GLN A 452 21.99 14.34 9.08
CA GLN A 452 21.36 15.18 10.11
C GLN A 452 21.71 16.67 9.96
N TYR A 453 22.99 16.96 9.73
CA TYR A 453 23.49 18.34 9.60
C TYR A 453 22.88 19.03 8.38
N PHE A 454 22.80 18.35 7.24
CA PHE A 454 22.21 18.92 6.01
C PHE A 454 20.68 19.05 6.07
N ILE A 455 19.98 18.13 6.76
CA ILE A 455 18.54 18.27 7.02
C ILE A 455 18.29 19.48 7.94
N LYS A 456 19.03 19.57 9.05
CA LYS A 456 18.90 20.68 10.01
C LYS A 456 19.31 22.05 9.45
N GLN A 457 20.19 22.10 8.44
CA GLN A 457 20.46 23.33 7.67
C GLN A 457 19.25 23.83 6.87
N GLN A 458 18.33 22.96 6.44
CA GLN A 458 17.08 23.39 5.80
C GLN A 458 16.01 23.70 6.86
N ASN A 459 15.94 22.89 7.91
CA ASN A 459 14.88 22.88 8.89
C ASN A 459 15.49 22.95 10.32
N GLU A 460 15.79 24.15 10.84
CA GLU A 460 16.48 24.33 12.15
C GLU A 460 15.81 23.56 13.31
N ASN A 461 14.48 23.46 13.26
CA ASN A 461 13.65 22.78 14.26
C ASN A 461 13.53 21.25 14.07
N SER A 462 14.25 20.61 13.12
CA SER A 462 14.17 19.16 12.94
C SER A 462 14.70 18.39 14.16
N ILE A 463 13.94 17.38 14.59
CA ILE A 463 14.30 16.54 15.73
C ILE A 463 14.88 15.22 15.23
N TYR A 464 16.18 15.03 15.47
CA TYR A 464 16.81 13.73 15.31
C TYR A 464 16.47 12.79 16.48
N VAL A 465 15.99 11.60 16.12
CA VAL A 465 15.80 10.49 17.05
C VAL A 465 16.65 9.32 16.58
N TRP A 466 17.86 9.19 17.16
CA TRP A 466 18.69 8.00 16.99
C TRP A 466 17.85 6.77 17.37
N CYS A 467 17.63 5.86 16.42
CA CYS A 467 16.63 4.79 16.51
C CYS A 467 16.69 4.02 17.86
N TYR A 468 15.64 4.11 18.68
CA TYR A 468 15.64 3.52 20.04
C TYR A 468 15.83 2.00 20.04
N ALA A 469 15.31 1.29 19.04
CA ALA A 469 15.53 -0.16 18.88
C ALA A 469 17.00 -0.50 18.56
N HIS A 470 17.68 0.36 17.79
CA HIS A 470 19.10 0.24 17.48
C HIS A 470 19.95 0.57 18.72
N ILE A 471 19.63 1.65 19.46
CA ILE A 471 20.30 1.98 20.73
C ILE A 471 20.20 0.80 21.70
N LEU A 472 19.01 0.24 21.91
CA LEU A 472 18.79 -0.91 22.78
C LEU A 472 19.63 -2.13 22.36
N ASN A 473 19.73 -2.41 21.05
CA ASN A 473 20.60 -3.46 20.53
C ASN A 473 22.09 -3.19 20.81
N LEU A 474 22.53 -1.93 20.78
CA LEU A 474 23.91 -1.56 21.15
C LEU A 474 24.15 -1.69 22.66
N CYS A 475 23.28 -1.16 23.53
CA CYS A 475 23.40 -1.30 24.99
C CYS A 475 23.57 -2.77 25.42
N ILE A 476 22.74 -3.65 24.84
CA ILE A 476 22.80 -5.09 25.14
C ILE A 476 24.04 -5.74 24.52
N CYS A 477 24.44 -5.35 23.30
CA CYS A 477 25.67 -5.85 22.68
C CYS A 477 26.93 -5.46 23.49
N ASP A 478 27.03 -4.20 23.97
CA ASP A 478 28.14 -3.71 24.79
C ASP A 478 28.36 -4.58 26.04
N THR A 479 27.28 -4.97 26.71
CA THR A 479 27.40 -5.79 27.95
C THR A 479 27.76 -7.24 27.69
N CYS A 480 27.49 -7.73 26.48
CA CYS A 480 27.97 -9.02 26.02
C CYS A 480 29.45 -9.01 25.59
N ASP A 481 30.12 -7.84 25.56
CA ASP A 481 31.55 -7.74 25.25
C ASP A 481 32.47 -8.02 26.46
N ASN A 482 31.93 -8.28 27.65
CA ASN A 482 32.73 -8.76 28.78
C ASN A 482 33.25 -10.20 28.55
N LEU A 483 34.28 -10.61 29.30
CA LEU A 483 34.97 -11.89 29.07
C LEU A 483 34.06 -13.11 29.30
N ALA A 484 33.21 -13.07 30.33
CA ALA A 484 32.30 -14.18 30.64
C ALA A 484 31.24 -14.36 29.54
N ALA A 485 30.64 -13.27 29.07
CA ALA A 485 29.65 -13.26 28.00
C ALA A 485 30.26 -13.67 26.64
N LYS A 486 31.46 -13.17 26.31
CA LYS A 486 32.20 -13.61 25.11
C LYS A 486 32.45 -15.12 25.12
N ASN A 487 32.86 -15.67 26.27
CA ASN A 487 33.04 -17.10 26.44
C ASN A 487 31.71 -17.86 26.29
N LEU A 488 30.62 -17.42 26.93
CA LEU A 488 29.29 -18.03 26.87
C LEU A 488 28.69 -18.02 25.45
N PHE A 489 28.66 -16.87 24.78
CA PHE A 489 28.05 -16.76 23.44
C PHE A 489 28.95 -17.35 22.34
N GLY A 490 30.27 -17.28 22.50
CA GLY A 490 31.22 -18.03 21.65
C GLY A 490 31.02 -19.54 21.78
N PHE A 491 30.86 -20.05 23.00
CA PHE A 491 30.58 -21.45 23.31
C PHE A 491 29.23 -21.92 22.72
N LEU A 492 28.14 -21.16 22.91
CA LEU A 492 26.83 -21.46 22.32
C LEU A 492 26.87 -21.49 20.78
N ASN A 493 27.62 -20.58 20.16
CA ASN A 493 27.82 -20.61 18.70
C ASN A 493 28.68 -21.83 18.27
N ARG A 494 29.65 -22.26 19.09
CA ARG A 494 30.42 -23.48 18.84
C ARG A 494 29.56 -24.74 18.95
N LEU A 495 28.69 -24.85 19.95
CA LEU A 495 27.70 -25.93 20.05
C LEU A 495 26.81 -26.00 18.80
N SER A 496 26.24 -24.88 18.35
CA SER A 496 25.40 -24.86 17.15
C SER A 496 26.17 -25.23 15.88
N THR A 497 27.38 -24.69 15.68
CA THR A 497 28.24 -25.06 14.53
C THR A 497 28.62 -26.54 14.56
N PHE A 498 29.09 -27.06 15.70
CA PHE A 498 29.45 -28.47 15.88
C PHE A 498 28.35 -29.42 15.39
N PHE A 499 27.12 -29.32 15.90
CA PHE A 499 26.03 -30.17 15.43
C PHE A 499 25.63 -29.88 13.98
N SER A 500 25.72 -28.62 13.51
CA SER A 500 25.29 -28.26 12.15
C SER A 500 26.22 -28.73 11.04
N ASP A 501 27.52 -28.83 11.31
CA ASP A 501 28.56 -29.01 10.28
C ASP A 501 28.74 -30.49 9.87
N SER A 502 28.01 -31.44 10.50
CA SER A 502 28.06 -32.86 10.16
C SER A 502 26.68 -33.52 10.23
N TYR A 503 26.25 -34.12 9.11
CA TYR A 503 24.98 -34.87 9.05
C TYR A 503 24.94 -36.05 10.05
N LYS A 504 26.09 -36.64 10.39
CA LYS A 504 26.18 -37.71 11.39
C LYS A 504 25.88 -37.21 12.80
N ARG A 505 26.36 -36.01 13.15
CA ARG A 505 26.11 -35.37 14.46
C ARG A 505 24.66 -34.87 14.55
N MET A 506 24.12 -34.35 13.44
CA MET A 506 22.71 -33.96 13.29
C MET A 506 21.72 -35.15 13.29
N ASP A 507 22.15 -36.35 12.92
CA ASP A 507 21.34 -37.59 13.01
C ASP A 507 21.22 -38.07 14.46
N ILE A 508 22.31 -38.01 15.24
CA ILE A 508 22.28 -38.28 16.70
C ILE A 508 21.44 -37.25 17.43
N TRP A 509 21.61 -35.95 17.12
CA TRP A 509 20.78 -34.87 17.66
C TRP A 509 19.29 -35.22 17.57
N LYS A 510 18.82 -35.58 16.37
CA LYS A 510 17.41 -35.92 16.14
C LYS A 510 16.96 -37.15 16.93
N LYS A 511 17.77 -38.21 16.96
CA LYS A 511 17.43 -39.44 17.69
C LYS A 511 17.34 -39.21 19.19
N ASN A 512 18.26 -38.46 19.78
CA ASN A 512 18.18 -38.12 21.20
C ASN A 512 17.00 -37.17 21.45
N GLN A 513 16.70 -36.24 20.53
CA GLN A 513 15.52 -35.37 20.63
C GLN A 513 14.19 -36.16 20.52
N GLU A 514 14.12 -37.17 19.66
CA GLU A 514 12.97 -38.07 19.51
C GLU A 514 12.81 -38.99 20.73
N ASN A 515 13.90 -39.57 21.23
CA ASN A 515 13.91 -40.47 22.39
C ASN A 515 13.55 -39.76 23.71
N LEU A 516 14.03 -38.53 23.92
CA LEU A 516 13.79 -37.76 25.15
C LEU A 516 12.46 -36.99 25.15
N GLY A 517 11.71 -37.01 24.05
CA GLY A 517 10.43 -36.29 23.89
C GLY A 517 10.53 -34.75 23.78
N VAL A 518 11.64 -34.15 24.22
CA VAL A 518 11.83 -32.70 24.30
C VAL A 518 11.70 -32.01 22.93
N GLY A 519 10.74 -31.10 22.80
CA GLY A 519 10.56 -30.27 21.60
C GLY A 519 10.16 -31.01 20.30
N VAL A 520 9.70 -32.27 20.36
CA VAL A 520 9.32 -33.09 19.18
C VAL A 520 8.31 -32.38 18.24
N LYS A 521 7.41 -31.56 18.78
CA LYS A 521 6.37 -30.83 18.00
C LYS A 521 6.92 -29.86 16.95
N LYS A 522 8.16 -29.38 17.08
CA LYS A 522 8.87 -28.52 16.11
C LYS A 522 10.37 -28.75 16.25
N LEU A 523 10.99 -29.60 15.43
CA LEU A 523 12.43 -29.95 15.43
C LEU A 523 13.36 -28.74 15.75
N ARG A 524 13.73 -28.58 17.04
CA ARG A 524 14.44 -27.41 17.55
C ARG A 524 15.95 -27.59 17.30
N LYS A 525 16.44 -27.05 16.18
CA LYS A 525 17.89 -26.99 15.91
C LYS A 525 18.51 -25.79 16.63
N LEU A 526 19.60 -26.01 17.37
CA LEU A 526 20.40 -24.95 18.00
C LEU A 526 20.66 -23.77 17.05
N GLN A 527 20.28 -22.56 17.45
CA GLN A 527 20.43 -21.37 16.63
C GLN A 527 21.90 -20.93 16.58
N LYS A 528 22.44 -20.64 15.38
CA LYS A 528 23.74 -19.96 15.26
C LYS A 528 23.57 -18.51 15.71
N ILE A 529 24.47 -18.03 16.55
CA ILE A 529 24.43 -16.67 17.07
C ILE A 529 24.97 -15.73 15.98
N GLY A 530 24.24 -14.65 15.72
CA GLY A 530 24.69 -13.58 14.83
C GLY A 530 25.48 -12.53 15.61
N GLU A 531 26.52 -11.98 15.00
CA GLU A 531 27.39 -10.98 15.63
C GLU A 531 26.61 -9.71 15.99
N THR A 532 25.74 -9.23 15.09
CA THR A 532 25.16 -7.88 15.14
C THR A 532 23.85 -7.71 15.93
N ARG A 533 23.16 -8.79 16.34
CA ARG A 533 21.76 -8.70 16.81
C ARG A 533 21.47 -9.55 18.06
N TRP A 534 21.11 -8.88 19.15
CA TRP A 534 21.07 -9.45 20.50
C TRP A 534 20.01 -10.56 20.72
N TRP A 535 18.83 -10.48 20.08
CA TRP A 535 17.79 -11.51 20.22
C TRP A 535 18.27 -12.91 19.78
N SER A 536 19.30 -12.97 18.93
CA SER A 536 19.89 -14.24 18.51
C SER A 536 20.69 -14.91 19.63
N ARG A 537 21.21 -14.11 20.57
CA ARG A 537 21.88 -14.53 21.80
C ARG A 537 20.85 -14.96 22.84
N GLU A 538 19.82 -14.15 23.11
CA GLU A 538 18.68 -14.51 23.99
C GLU A 538 18.06 -15.85 23.58
N LYS A 539 17.64 -15.97 22.32
CA LYS A 539 16.93 -17.15 21.85
C LYS A 539 17.80 -18.41 21.84
N ALA A 540 19.11 -18.28 21.61
CA ALA A 540 20.04 -19.39 21.77
C ALA A 540 20.21 -19.76 23.26
N LEU A 541 20.31 -18.77 24.14
CA LEU A 541 20.50 -18.94 25.58
C LEU A 541 19.29 -19.63 26.22
N LYS A 542 18.08 -19.09 26.02
CA LYS A 542 16.83 -19.66 26.54
C LYS A 542 16.56 -21.06 26.00
N TRP A 543 16.84 -21.32 24.72
CA TRP A 543 16.70 -22.67 24.17
C TRP A 543 17.62 -23.70 24.83
N VAL A 544 18.78 -23.30 25.37
CA VAL A 544 19.67 -24.20 26.10
C VAL A 544 19.29 -24.29 27.58
N PHE A 545 19.13 -23.17 28.28
CA PHE A 545 19.08 -23.11 29.75
C PHE A 545 17.71 -22.74 30.38
N ASP A 546 16.68 -22.41 29.59
CA ASP A 546 15.40 -21.89 30.12
C ASP A 546 14.21 -22.85 29.90
N GLY A 547 13.36 -22.96 30.92
CA GLY A 547 12.17 -23.82 30.96
C GLY A 547 12.42 -25.32 31.22
N GLU A 548 11.36 -26.05 31.55
CA GLU A 548 11.41 -27.50 31.78
C GLU A 548 11.80 -28.29 30.52
N ASP A 549 11.37 -27.76 29.37
CA ASP A 549 11.47 -28.27 28.00
C ASP A 549 12.73 -27.72 27.28
N CYS A 550 13.77 -27.39 28.05
CA CYS A 550 15.05 -26.85 27.59
C CYS A 550 15.89 -27.92 26.88
N LEU A 551 16.79 -27.49 25.98
CA LEU A 551 17.62 -28.43 25.21
C LEU A 551 18.84 -28.96 25.99
N TYR A 552 19.17 -28.42 27.17
CA TYR A 552 20.33 -28.84 27.98
C TYR A 552 20.50 -30.37 28.05
N PRO A 553 19.47 -31.17 28.39
CA PRO A 553 19.67 -32.61 28.55
C PRO A 553 19.93 -33.31 27.21
N THR A 554 19.26 -32.84 26.15
CA THR A 554 19.43 -33.37 24.79
C THR A 554 20.85 -33.07 24.26
N ILE A 555 21.39 -31.89 24.56
CA ILE A 555 22.75 -31.50 24.15
C ILE A 555 23.79 -32.37 24.86
N VAL A 556 23.72 -32.47 26.19
CA VAL A 556 24.71 -33.24 26.97
C VAL A 556 24.65 -34.74 26.62
N SER A 557 23.45 -35.31 26.51
CA SER A 557 23.23 -36.68 26.02
C SER A 557 23.83 -36.92 24.62
N ALA A 558 23.58 -35.99 23.68
CA ALA A 558 24.10 -36.11 22.32
C ALA A 558 25.62 -35.92 22.23
N LEU A 559 26.21 -35.09 23.11
CA LEU A 559 27.67 -34.94 23.22
C LEU A 559 28.30 -36.20 23.81
N ASP A 560 27.77 -36.76 24.92
CA ASP A 560 28.36 -37.97 25.51
C ASP A 560 28.27 -39.18 24.58
N PHE A 561 27.15 -39.36 23.88
CA PHE A 561 27.05 -40.40 22.86
C PHE A 561 28.09 -40.22 21.74
N ILE A 562 28.48 -38.98 21.38
CA ILE A 562 29.58 -38.73 20.44
C ILE A 562 30.94 -39.05 21.07
N CYS A 563 31.17 -38.70 22.34
CA CYS A 563 32.41 -39.01 23.07
C CYS A 563 32.66 -40.53 23.15
N SER A 564 31.62 -41.28 23.53
CA SER A 564 31.66 -42.72 23.78
C SER A 564 31.64 -43.56 22.48
N SER A 565 31.40 -42.95 21.31
CA SER A 565 31.16 -43.66 20.05
C SER A 565 32.38 -43.72 19.13
N LYS A 566 32.92 -44.93 18.96
CA LYS A 566 33.97 -45.30 17.98
C LYS A 566 33.61 -45.04 16.49
N LYS A 567 32.47 -44.39 16.19
CA LYS A 567 32.02 -44.02 14.84
C LYS A 567 32.46 -42.61 14.42
N PHE A 568 33.07 -41.86 15.33
CA PHE A 568 33.58 -40.51 15.11
C PHE A 568 35.10 -40.45 15.03
N ASP A 569 35.60 -39.42 14.35
CA ASP A 569 37.02 -39.10 14.29
C ASP A 569 37.52 -38.49 15.61
N GLN A 570 38.82 -38.65 15.88
CA GLN A 570 39.45 -38.17 17.11
C GLN A 570 39.23 -36.68 17.38
N LYS A 571 39.15 -35.85 16.33
CA LYS A 571 38.86 -34.41 16.46
C LYS A 571 37.42 -34.16 16.90
N SER A 572 36.43 -34.81 16.27
CA SER A 572 35.03 -34.75 16.72
C SER A 572 34.84 -35.26 18.15
N ILE A 573 35.56 -36.29 18.57
CA ILE A 573 35.51 -36.85 19.94
C ILE A 573 36.10 -35.85 20.94
N TYR A 574 37.33 -35.39 20.71
CA TYR A 574 37.99 -34.40 21.57
C TYR A 574 37.17 -33.10 21.69
N GLU A 575 36.61 -32.62 20.58
CA GLU A 575 35.77 -31.44 20.57
C GLU A 575 34.45 -31.68 21.33
N ALA A 576 33.81 -32.85 21.18
CA ALA A 576 32.62 -33.20 21.97
C ALA A 576 32.92 -33.24 23.47
N THR A 577 34.05 -33.81 23.89
CA THR A 577 34.47 -33.85 25.30
C THR A 577 34.70 -32.44 25.84
N SER A 578 35.43 -31.60 25.10
CA SER A 578 35.67 -30.21 25.48
C SER A 578 34.35 -29.41 25.61
N LEU A 579 33.42 -29.61 24.67
CA LEU A 579 32.09 -28.99 24.71
C LEU A 579 31.20 -29.53 25.84
N LYS A 580 31.28 -30.82 26.17
CA LYS A 580 30.52 -31.45 27.27
C LYS A 580 30.99 -30.91 28.61
N ASN A 581 32.29 -30.93 28.87
CA ASN A 581 32.88 -30.46 30.12
C ASN A 581 32.53 -28.98 30.36
N LYS A 582 32.64 -28.14 29.32
CA LYS A 582 32.30 -26.71 29.42
C LYS A 582 30.80 -26.42 29.58
N LEU A 583 29.92 -27.37 29.25
CA LEU A 583 28.49 -27.29 29.54
C LEU A 583 28.21 -27.50 31.04
N CYS A 584 29.03 -28.32 31.70
CA CYS A 584 28.91 -28.64 33.13
C CYS A 584 29.59 -27.63 34.07
N GLU A 585 30.44 -26.73 33.55
CA GLU A 585 31.10 -25.67 34.35
C GLU A 585 30.06 -24.74 34.99
N PHE A 586 30.03 -24.62 36.33
CA PHE A 586 29.03 -23.78 37.01
C PHE A 586 29.16 -22.30 36.63
N GLN A 587 30.37 -21.85 36.29
CA GLN A 587 30.58 -20.49 35.77
C GLN A 587 29.78 -20.22 34.49
N VAL A 588 29.61 -21.21 33.61
CA VAL A 588 28.85 -21.06 32.36
C VAL A 588 27.34 -20.99 32.66
N ILE A 589 26.86 -21.79 33.61
CA ILE A 589 25.46 -21.81 34.06
C ILE A 589 25.11 -20.49 34.78
N LEU A 590 25.93 -20.05 35.73
CA LEU A 590 25.74 -18.80 36.45
C LEU A 590 25.76 -17.57 35.51
N THR A 591 26.65 -17.58 34.51
CA THR A 591 26.66 -16.54 33.46
C THR A 591 25.39 -16.63 32.58
N ALA A 592 24.89 -17.83 32.30
CA ALA A 592 23.66 -18.01 31.54
C ALA A 592 22.43 -17.46 32.27
N HIS A 593 22.24 -17.78 33.55
CA HIS A 593 21.11 -17.26 34.34
C HIS A 593 21.17 -15.73 34.50
N LEU A 594 22.36 -15.13 34.65
CA LEU A 594 22.53 -13.68 34.62
C LEU A 594 22.01 -13.07 33.30
N PHE A 595 22.45 -13.58 32.15
CA PHE A 595 22.01 -13.04 30.86
C PHE A 595 20.53 -13.33 30.54
N ILE A 596 19.94 -14.41 31.08
CA ILE A 596 18.48 -14.63 31.01
C ILE A 596 17.74 -13.45 31.69
N LYS A 597 18.07 -13.10 32.94
CA LYS A 597 17.42 -11.96 33.65
C LYS A 597 17.61 -10.63 32.94
N VAL A 598 18.80 -10.37 32.39
CA VAL A 598 19.08 -9.16 31.58
C VAL A 598 18.20 -9.11 30.33
N PHE A 599 18.05 -10.22 29.62
CA PHE A 599 17.20 -10.28 28.42
C PHE A 599 15.70 -10.22 28.77
N ASP A 600 15.26 -10.81 29.87
CA ASP A 600 13.86 -10.71 30.34
C ASP A 600 13.49 -9.27 30.68
N SER A 601 14.40 -8.51 31.29
CA SER A 601 14.19 -7.09 31.66
C SER A 601 14.11 -6.15 30.44
N ALA A 602 14.77 -6.53 29.33
CA ALA A 602 14.82 -5.74 28.10
C ALA A 602 13.84 -6.21 27.01
N GLY A 603 13.38 -7.46 27.07
CA GLY A 603 12.50 -8.10 26.08
C GLY A 603 11.17 -7.36 25.84
N PRO A 604 10.43 -6.92 26.88
CA PRO A 604 9.19 -6.15 26.71
C PRO A 604 9.43 -4.84 25.95
N THR A 605 10.46 -4.08 26.33
CA THR A 605 10.82 -2.80 25.71
C THR A 605 11.29 -2.97 24.28
N SER A 606 12.05 -4.02 23.97
CA SER A 606 12.43 -4.34 22.58
C SER A 606 11.22 -4.78 21.74
N SER A 607 10.28 -5.51 22.32
CA SER A 607 9.06 -5.94 21.64
C SER A 607 8.14 -4.75 21.34
N TYR A 608 8.01 -3.80 22.27
CA TYR A 608 7.30 -2.54 22.05
C TYR A 608 8.00 -1.69 20.97
N LEU A 609 9.31 -1.45 21.06
CA LEU A 609 10.04 -0.65 20.06
C LEU A 609 10.07 -1.27 18.65
N GLN A 610 9.66 -2.55 18.52
CA GLN A 610 9.47 -3.26 17.26
C GLN A 610 8.00 -3.34 16.79
N SER A 611 7.04 -2.78 17.52
CA SER A 611 5.61 -2.74 17.15
C SER A 611 5.32 -1.63 16.13
N SER A 612 4.05 -1.45 15.75
CA SER A 612 3.58 -0.31 14.94
C SER A 612 2.86 0.71 15.82
N ASN A 613 2.78 1.96 15.35
CA ASN A 613 2.11 3.08 16.04
C ASN A 613 2.78 3.46 17.37
N LEU A 614 4.12 3.49 17.38
CA LEU A 614 4.93 3.86 18.56
C LEU A 614 4.64 5.31 19.00
N ASP A 615 4.35 5.52 20.28
CA ASP A 615 4.48 6.82 20.95
C ASP A 615 5.90 6.97 21.53
N LEU A 616 6.53 8.13 21.28
CA LEU A 616 7.87 8.50 21.78
C LEU A 616 7.92 8.50 23.31
N LEU A 617 6.88 9.00 23.97
CA LEU A 617 6.82 9.08 25.42
C LEU A 617 6.65 7.69 26.06
N ALA A 618 5.77 6.86 25.50
CA ALA A 618 5.62 5.48 25.96
C ALA A 618 6.90 4.66 25.71
N GLY A 619 7.61 4.91 24.60
CA GLY A 619 8.93 4.33 24.34
C GLY A 619 9.97 4.73 25.39
N TRP A 620 9.98 6.00 25.80
CA TRP A 620 10.85 6.48 26.89
C TRP A 620 10.52 5.83 28.23
N LEU A 621 9.25 5.82 28.62
CA LEU A 621 8.81 5.24 29.90
C LEU A 621 9.13 3.74 29.99
N MET A 622 9.11 3.00 28.86
CA MET A 622 9.56 1.61 28.84
C MET A 622 11.08 1.47 28.98
N VAL A 623 11.87 2.43 28.46
CA VAL A 623 13.33 2.47 28.69
C VAL A 623 13.65 2.78 30.16
N GLU A 624 12.98 3.76 30.78
CA GLU A 624 13.11 4.06 32.22
C GLU A 624 12.73 2.84 33.08
N ASN A 625 11.57 2.22 32.82
CA ASN A 625 11.15 1.00 33.51
C ASN A 625 12.18 -0.14 33.34
N THR A 626 12.76 -0.34 32.15
CA THR A 626 13.82 -1.34 31.95
C THR A 626 15.09 -1.01 32.75
N ILE A 627 15.50 0.26 32.87
CA ILE A 627 16.64 0.67 33.71
C ILE A 627 16.37 0.37 35.19
N ASP A 628 15.14 0.58 35.65
CA ASP A 628 14.73 0.28 37.03
C ASP A 628 14.62 -1.22 37.30
N GLU A 629 14.06 -2.02 36.39
CA GLU A 629 14.05 -3.49 36.52
C GLU A 629 15.48 -4.08 36.51
N ILE A 630 16.36 -3.57 35.64
CA ILE A 630 17.79 -3.93 35.66
C ILE A 630 18.42 -3.57 37.01
N GLY A 631 18.03 -2.46 37.62
CA GLY A 631 18.46 -2.05 38.96
C GLY A 631 17.94 -2.93 40.10
N LYS A 632 16.88 -3.73 39.88
CA LYS A 632 16.29 -4.66 40.85
C LYS A 632 16.85 -6.09 40.76
N ILE A 633 17.65 -6.40 39.74
CA ILE A 633 18.24 -7.74 39.57
C ILE A 633 19.17 -8.03 40.77
N ASN A 634 18.81 -9.00 41.61
CA ASN A 634 19.66 -9.46 42.71
C ASN A 634 20.54 -10.64 42.28
N PHE A 635 21.85 -10.52 42.55
CA PHE A 635 22.84 -11.59 42.35
C PHE A 635 22.49 -12.87 43.14
N ASP A 636 22.07 -12.74 44.40
CA ASP A 636 21.86 -13.90 45.27
C ASP A 636 20.70 -14.78 44.73
N THR A 637 19.69 -14.18 44.12
CA THR A 637 18.60 -14.88 43.41
C THR A 637 19.11 -15.64 42.19
N ILE A 638 20.05 -15.06 41.42
CA ILE A 638 20.65 -15.69 40.24
C ILE A 638 21.47 -16.92 40.64
N VAL A 639 22.22 -16.84 41.75
CA VAL A 639 22.97 -17.98 42.29
C VAL A 639 22.01 -19.13 42.65
N VAL A 640 20.95 -18.85 43.42
CA VAL A 640 19.97 -19.85 43.84
C VAL A 640 19.21 -20.47 42.65
N GLU A 641 18.94 -19.71 41.59
CA GLU A 641 18.36 -20.26 40.35
C GLU A 641 19.33 -21.15 39.58
N ALA A 642 20.61 -20.77 39.50
CA ALA A 642 21.66 -21.57 38.84
C ALA A 642 21.95 -22.87 39.61
N GLU A 643 22.02 -22.82 40.95
CA GLU A 643 22.18 -24.02 41.80
C GLU A 643 21.02 -25.00 41.60
N LYS A 644 19.77 -24.51 41.62
CA LYS A 644 18.57 -25.31 41.34
C LYS A 644 18.57 -25.87 39.91
N PHE A 645 19.06 -25.12 38.93
CA PHE A 645 19.20 -25.62 37.56
C PHE A 645 20.20 -26.79 37.51
N SER A 646 21.38 -26.66 38.09
CA SER A 646 22.38 -27.75 38.15
C SER A 646 21.82 -29.00 38.84
N GLN A 647 21.14 -28.84 39.97
CA GLN A 647 20.48 -29.93 40.69
C GLN A 647 19.41 -30.63 39.81
N ASN A 648 18.46 -29.87 39.27
CA ASN A 648 17.41 -30.39 38.39
C ASN A 648 17.95 -31.07 37.12
N MET A 649 19.12 -30.66 36.61
CA MET A 649 19.77 -31.31 35.46
C MET A 649 20.48 -32.61 35.86
N ASN A 650 21.14 -32.66 37.02
CA ASN A 650 21.71 -33.89 37.57
C ASN A 650 20.61 -34.94 37.82
N ASP A 651 19.50 -34.55 38.45
CA ASP A 651 18.34 -35.43 38.67
C ASP A 651 17.77 -35.95 37.34
N LYS A 652 17.65 -35.10 36.33
CA LYS A 652 17.25 -35.52 34.97
C LYS A 652 18.24 -36.51 34.36
N PHE A 653 19.54 -36.36 34.58
CA PHE A 653 20.55 -37.29 34.04
C PHE A 653 20.52 -38.67 34.69
N THR A 654 20.31 -38.75 36.01
CA THR A 654 20.06 -40.03 36.69
C THR A 654 18.81 -40.73 36.13
N ASN A 655 17.73 -39.97 35.89
CA ASN A 655 16.50 -40.50 35.29
C ASN A 655 16.61 -40.90 33.79
N PHE A 656 17.68 -40.50 33.09
CA PHE A 656 17.92 -40.84 31.68
C PHE A 656 18.95 -41.96 31.47
N GLU A 657 19.36 -42.67 32.52
CA GLU A 657 20.39 -43.72 32.48
C GLU A 657 21.70 -43.25 31.81
N LEU A 658 22.03 -41.96 31.99
CA LEU A 658 23.26 -41.39 31.44
C LEU A 658 24.45 -41.73 32.34
N ASN A 659 25.60 -41.85 31.68
CA ASN A 659 26.87 -42.30 32.23
C ASN A 659 27.24 -41.55 33.54
N ASP A 660 27.43 -42.26 34.66
CA ASP A 660 27.62 -41.73 36.03
C ASP A 660 28.79 -40.71 36.20
N SER A 661 29.61 -40.57 35.16
CA SER A 661 30.70 -39.57 35.08
C SER A 661 30.24 -38.17 34.62
N ILE A 662 28.95 -37.96 34.34
CA ILE A 662 28.40 -36.64 34.01
C ILE A 662 27.80 -36.00 35.26
N VAL A 663 28.56 -35.12 35.89
CA VAL A 663 28.07 -34.23 36.95
C VAL A 663 28.07 -32.80 36.44
N VAL A 664 26.95 -32.10 36.63
CA VAL A 664 26.85 -30.64 36.49
C VAL A 664 27.27 -30.00 37.79
N GLU A 665 28.23 -29.08 37.73
CA GLU A 665 28.72 -28.37 38.92
C GLU A 665 27.62 -27.47 39.50
N ASP A 666 27.50 -27.41 40.83
CA ASP A 666 26.60 -26.51 41.56
C ASP A 666 27.32 -25.30 42.18
N LYS A 667 28.66 -25.28 42.15
CA LYS A 667 29.50 -24.29 42.84
C LYS A 667 30.73 -23.91 42.03
N LEU A 668 31.20 -22.68 42.20
CA LEU A 668 32.43 -22.19 41.56
C LEU A 668 33.69 -22.85 42.17
N PRO A 669 34.71 -23.21 41.35
CA PRO A 669 35.91 -23.88 41.84
C PRO A 669 36.78 -22.96 42.72
N LEU A 670 37.26 -23.49 43.84
CA LEU A 670 38.18 -22.80 44.75
C LEU A 670 39.59 -22.69 44.14
N ILE A 671 39.90 -21.54 43.55
CA ILE A 671 41.23 -21.26 42.98
C ILE A 671 42.23 -21.02 44.13
N ARG A 672 43.16 -21.98 44.32
CA ARG A 672 44.27 -21.84 45.26
C ARG A 672 45.21 -20.70 44.82
N SER A 673 45.42 -19.72 45.69
CA SER A 673 46.40 -18.65 45.48
C SER A 673 47.83 -19.22 45.37
N ARG A 674 48.62 -18.70 44.42
CA ARG A 674 50.02 -19.08 44.22
C ARG A 674 50.93 -18.05 44.87
N HIS A 675 51.27 -18.25 46.14
CA HIS A 675 52.27 -17.43 46.82
C HIS A 675 53.58 -17.39 46.03
N LYS A 676 54.14 -16.19 45.85
CA LYS A 676 55.56 -16.02 45.50
C LYS A 676 56.40 -16.42 46.72
N LYS A 677 57.59 -16.99 46.50
CA LYS A 677 58.62 -16.99 47.55
C LYS A 677 59.07 -15.54 47.76
N ARG A 678 59.10 -15.10 49.02
CA ARG A 678 59.53 -13.78 49.47
C ARG A 678 60.89 -13.86 50.17
N ASN A 679 61.56 -12.71 50.31
CA ASN A 679 62.75 -12.57 51.16
C ASN A 679 62.36 -12.12 52.58
N TYR A 680 63.33 -12.16 53.51
CA TYR A 680 63.10 -12.00 54.95
C TYR A 680 62.48 -10.64 55.36
N ASP A 681 62.83 -9.56 54.66
CA ASP A 681 62.51 -8.17 55.05
C ASP A 681 61.28 -7.56 54.33
N GLU A 682 60.51 -8.34 53.56
CA GLU A 682 59.36 -7.85 52.78
C GLU A 682 58.09 -7.69 53.64
N MET A 683 57.85 -6.48 54.17
CA MET A 683 56.61 -6.10 54.85
C MET A 683 55.37 -6.32 53.95
N CYS A 684 54.30 -6.84 54.54
CA CYS A 684 53.13 -7.30 53.79
C CYS A 684 52.09 -6.20 53.57
N SER A 685 51.53 -6.12 52.37
CA SER A 685 50.15 -5.67 52.14
C SER A 685 49.22 -6.88 52.09
N ASP A 686 47.97 -6.72 52.53
CA ASP A 686 47.03 -7.85 52.63
C ASP A 686 46.62 -8.39 51.26
N GLU A 687 47.10 -9.60 50.93
CA GLU A 687 46.63 -10.35 49.75
C GLU A 687 45.23 -10.92 50.04
N HIS A 688 44.19 -10.15 49.74
CA HIS A 688 42.78 -10.53 49.97
C HIS A 688 42.44 -11.92 49.42
N ILE A 689 41.89 -12.79 50.28
CA ILE A 689 41.28 -14.07 49.87
C ILE A 689 39.94 -13.75 49.18
N ILE A 690 39.96 -13.62 47.86
CA ILE A 690 38.73 -13.38 47.09
C ILE A 690 37.97 -14.71 46.92
N ASN A 691 36.88 -14.87 47.66
CA ASN A 691 35.88 -15.91 47.45
C ASN A 691 35.45 -15.93 45.96
N PRO A 692 35.46 -17.08 45.24
CA PRO A 692 35.06 -17.14 43.84
C PRO A 692 33.67 -16.56 43.55
N ILE A 693 32.73 -16.67 44.49
CA ILE A 693 31.37 -16.12 44.36
C ILE A 693 31.42 -14.58 44.39
N ASP A 694 32.11 -13.99 45.37
CA ASP A 694 32.29 -12.53 45.43
C ASP A 694 33.16 -12.00 44.27
N LYS A 695 34.12 -12.79 43.79
CA LYS A 695 34.88 -12.49 42.59
C LYS A 695 33.97 -12.37 41.37
N PHE A 696 33.05 -13.31 41.17
CA PHE A 696 32.07 -13.25 40.09
C PHE A 696 31.07 -12.09 40.30
N ARG A 697 30.65 -11.85 41.56
CA ARG A 697 29.77 -10.72 41.94
C ARG A 697 30.34 -9.37 41.49
N VAL A 698 31.65 -9.16 41.65
CA VAL A 698 32.35 -7.94 41.24
C VAL A 698 32.69 -7.97 39.75
N GLU A 699 33.55 -8.90 39.30
CA GLU A 699 34.15 -8.88 37.96
C GLU A 699 33.16 -9.15 36.82
N VAL A 700 32.05 -9.84 37.09
CA VAL A 700 31.05 -10.21 36.08
C VAL A 700 29.72 -9.53 36.34
N PHE A 701 29.10 -9.75 37.51
CA PHE A 701 27.74 -9.27 37.77
C PHE A 701 27.65 -7.74 37.86
N GLN A 702 28.39 -7.10 38.77
CA GLN A 702 28.40 -5.63 38.90
C GLN A 702 28.86 -4.97 37.59
N CYS A 703 29.99 -5.42 37.03
CA CYS A 703 30.47 -4.93 35.73
C CYS A 703 29.43 -5.04 34.60
N THR A 704 28.63 -6.11 34.53
CA THR A 704 27.53 -6.23 33.53
C THR A 704 26.41 -5.25 33.82
N ILE A 705 25.91 -5.17 35.06
CA ILE A 705 24.76 -4.33 35.42
C ILE A 705 25.11 -2.84 35.31
N ASP A 706 26.27 -2.43 35.79
CA ASP A 706 26.71 -1.02 35.76
C ASP A 706 27.04 -0.56 34.33
N GLN A 707 27.69 -1.41 33.51
CA GLN A 707 27.89 -1.13 32.09
C GLN A 707 26.55 -1.03 31.34
N LEU A 708 25.56 -1.86 31.68
CA LEU A 708 24.22 -1.81 31.08
C LEU A 708 23.56 -0.48 31.40
N ARG A 709 23.44 -0.14 32.69
CA ARG A 709 22.78 1.08 33.18
C ARG A 709 23.48 2.34 32.66
N SER A 710 24.81 2.36 32.66
CA SER A 710 25.61 3.45 32.11
C SER A 710 25.37 3.63 30.61
N SER A 711 25.44 2.55 29.82
CA SER A 711 25.20 2.60 28.36
C SER A 711 23.78 3.04 28.02
N PHE A 712 22.76 2.59 28.78
CA PHE A 712 21.39 3.09 28.67
C PHE A 712 21.30 4.60 28.96
N ILE A 713 21.74 5.04 30.15
CA ILE A 713 21.62 6.45 30.58
C ILE A 713 22.35 7.39 29.61
N GLN A 714 23.55 7.03 29.17
CA GLN A 714 24.32 7.84 28.23
C GLN A 714 23.64 7.92 26.85
N ARG A 715 23.30 6.77 26.24
CA ARG A 715 22.86 6.74 24.84
C ARG A 715 21.44 7.26 24.62
N PHE A 716 20.54 7.15 25.61
CA PHE A 716 19.18 7.69 25.52
C PHE A 716 19.08 9.17 25.91
N SER A 717 20.08 9.74 26.59
CA SER A 717 20.07 11.10 27.15
C SER A 717 19.59 12.23 26.22
N SER A 718 19.86 12.15 24.91
CA SER A 718 19.78 13.26 23.96
C SER A 718 18.42 13.96 23.87
N ASN A 719 17.32 13.23 24.05
CA ASN A 719 15.96 13.77 23.86
C ASN A 719 15.20 13.95 25.19
N ARG A 720 15.89 13.88 26.34
CA ARG A 720 15.27 13.95 27.67
C ARG A 720 14.49 15.25 27.92
N GLU A 721 14.97 16.38 27.38
CA GLU A 721 14.35 17.70 27.59
C GLU A 721 12.99 17.83 26.90
N ILE A 722 12.89 17.48 25.61
CA ILE A 722 11.60 17.47 24.91
C ILE A 722 10.64 16.43 25.52
N ILE A 723 11.15 15.30 26.00
CA ILE A 723 10.33 14.29 26.67
C ILE A 723 9.76 14.80 28.00
N ALA A 724 10.50 15.64 28.74
CA ALA A 724 9.97 16.32 29.93
C ALA A 724 8.83 17.29 29.59
N ASP A 725 8.93 18.03 28.46
CA ASP A 725 7.83 18.85 27.95
C ASP A 725 6.61 18.00 27.56
N ILE A 726 6.83 16.89 26.84
CA ILE A 726 5.77 15.98 26.38
C ILE A 726 5.02 15.35 27.57
N GLN A 727 5.67 15.14 28.72
CA GLN A 727 5.00 14.63 29.92
C GLN A 727 3.84 15.51 30.41
N TYR A 728 3.86 16.83 30.18
CA TYR A 728 2.75 17.70 30.59
C TYR A 728 1.51 17.58 29.70
N LEU A 729 1.64 17.01 28.49
CA LEU A 729 0.50 16.75 27.59
C LEU A 729 -0.36 15.54 28.02
N LEU A 730 0.15 14.68 28.92
CA LEU A 730 -0.58 13.49 29.36
C LEU A 730 -1.70 13.81 30.36
N PRO A 731 -2.91 13.22 30.23
CA PRO A 731 -3.98 13.49 31.18
C PRO A 731 -3.69 13.04 32.62
N LYS A 732 -2.83 12.03 32.83
CA LYS A 732 -2.32 11.64 34.16
C LYS A 732 -1.55 12.75 34.88
N ASN A 733 -0.99 13.71 34.14
CA ASN A 733 -0.18 14.81 34.66
C ASN A 733 -0.93 16.16 34.64
N PHE A 734 -2.20 16.18 34.20
CA PHE A 734 -3.03 17.40 34.15
C PHE A 734 -3.27 18.05 35.52
N GLN A 735 -3.01 17.37 36.63
CA GLN A 735 -3.09 18.00 37.95
C GLN A 735 -2.17 19.22 38.07
N TYR A 736 -0.93 19.15 37.57
CA TYR A 736 0.00 20.29 37.59
C TYR A 736 -0.52 21.50 36.79
N ALA A 737 -1.36 21.28 35.77
CA ALA A 737 -2.02 22.33 34.98
C ALA A 737 -3.31 22.84 35.65
N LYS A 738 -4.08 21.96 36.32
CA LYS A 738 -5.25 22.33 37.14
C LYS A 738 -4.85 23.26 38.29
N ASP A 739 -3.79 22.89 38.99
CA ASP A 739 -3.30 23.57 40.20
C ASP A 739 -2.42 24.80 39.86
N ASN A 740 -2.31 25.16 38.57
CA ASN A 740 -1.42 26.20 38.01
C ASN A 740 0.07 26.03 38.42
N SER A 741 0.51 24.84 38.81
CA SER A 741 1.84 24.56 39.35
C SER A 741 2.87 24.14 38.28
N LEU A 742 2.68 24.54 37.03
CA LEU A 742 3.63 24.27 35.94
C LEU A 742 4.90 25.12 36.12
N PRO A 743 6.11 24.51 36.08
CA PRO A 743 7.35 25.28 36.08
C PRO A 743 7.44 26.24 34.89
N GLU A 744 8.10 27.39 35.06
CA GLU A 744 8.31 28.35 33.95
C GLU A 744 9.06 27.75 32.75
N SER A 745 9.80 26.65 32.92
CA SER A 745 10.48 25.96 31.83
C SER A 745 9.55 25.08 30.97
N ALA A 746 8.39 24.69 31.49
CA ALA A 746 7.52 23.70 30.85
C ALA A 746 6.97 24.18 29.50
N LEU A 747 6.96 23.29 28.51
CA LEU A 747 6.46 23.48 27.15
C LEU A 747 7.23 24.52 26.32
N LYS A 748 8.33 25.11 26.81
CA LYS A 748 9.15 26.08 26.06
C LYS A 748 9.94 25.44 24.92
N ILE A 749 10.42 24.21 25.08
CA ILE A 749 11.19 23.50 24.05
C ILE A 749 10.22 22.98 22.98
N LEU A 750 9.12 22.36 23.41
CA LEU A 750 8.09 21.86 22.50
C LEU A 750 7.48 22.99 21.67
N SER A 751 7.13 24.13 22.27
CA SER A 751 6.60 25.28 21.55
C SER A 751 7.61 25.90 20.57
N LYS A 752 8.91 25.98 20.91
CA LYS A 752 9.94 26.42 19.94
C LYS A 752 9.98 25.48 18.73
N LEU A 753 10.06 24.17 18.95
CA LEU A 753 10.27 23.17 17.88
C LEU A 753 9.03 23.04 16.98
N SER A 754 7.83 23.03 17.57
CA SER A 754 6.56 23.04 16.83
C SER A 754 6.20 24.41 16.23
N SER A 755 6.97 25.47 16.53
CA SER A 755 6.71 26.86 16.10
C SER A 755 5.37 27.44 16.61
N ILE A 756 4.93 26.98 17.78
CA ILE A 756 3.66 27.30 18.43
C ILE A 756 3.82 28.43 19.46
N ASN A 757 2.78 29.22 19.70
CA ASN A 757 2.84 30.26 20.74
C ASN A 757 2.79 29.63 22.15
N HIS A 758 3.92 29.69 22.87
CA HIS A 758 4.08 29.16 24.22
C HIS A 758 2.99 29.61 25.22
N GLN A 759 2.64 30.90 25.26
CA GLN A 759 1.64 31.43 26.19
C GLN A 759 0.23 30.91 25.88
N LYS A 760 -0.11 30.79 24.59
CA LYS A 760 -1.37 30.16 24.16
C LYS A 760 -1.41 28.68 24.50
N LEU A 761 -0.33 27.94 24.22
CA LEU A 761 -0.22 26.51 24.55
C LEU A 761 -0.42 26.25 26.06
N VAL A 762 0.20 27.05 26.93
CA VAL A 762 0.04 26.93 28.39
C VAL A 762 -1.38 27.29 28.84
N SER A 763 -1.98 28.37 28.32
CA SER A 763 -3.35 28.75 28.69
C SER A 763 -4.40 27.77 28.16
N GLU A 764 -4.22 27.23 26.96
CA GLU A 764 -5.03 26.15 26.40
C GLU A 764 -4.93 24.88 27.25
N LEU A 765 -3.73 24.43 27.64
CA LEU A 765 -3.56 23.27 28.53
C LEU A 765 -4.19 23.50 29.92
N ASN A 766 -3.98 24.68 30.52
CA ASN A 766 -4.54 25.03 31.83
C ASN A 766 -6.08 25.14 31.81
N HIS A 767 -6.69 25.44 30.66
CA HIS A 767 -8.13 25.40 30.48
C HIS A 767 -8.63 23.97 30.18
N PHE A 768 -7.99 23.27 29.25
CA PHE A 768 -8.34 21.91 28.84
C PHE A 768 -8.29 20.92 30.01
N SER A 769 -7.21 20.96 30.79
CA SER A 769 -7.01 20.12 31.97
C SER A 769 -8.14 20.23 32.99
N LYS A 770 -8.71 21.43 33.18
CA LYS A 770 -9.80 21.69 34.12
C LYS A 770 -11.15 21.13 33.64
N ILE A 771 -11.40 21.08 32.33
CA ILE A 771 -12.64 20.52 31.77
C ILE A 771 -12.52 19.04 31.37
N TYR A 772 -11.31 18.50 31.26
CA TYR A 772 -11.05 17.11 30.83
C TYR A 772 -11.84 16.07 31.62
N ASP A 773 -11.96 16.21 32.94
CA ASP A 773 -12.71 15.25 33.78
C ASP A 773 -14.22 15.20 33.48
N ASN A 774 -14.76 16.24 32.82
CA ASN A 774 -16.14 16.26 32.34
C ASN A 774 -16.28 15.71 30.92
N ILE A 775 -15.28 15.94 30.07
CA ILE A 775 -15.26 15.48 28.67
C ILE A 775 -14.87 13.99 28.56
N ALA A 776 -14.00 13.50 29.43
CA ALA A 776 -13.54 12.10 29.45
C ALA A 776 -14.55 11.11 30.07
N LYS A 777 -15.74 11.59 30.48
CA LYS A 777 -16.90 10.74 30.79
C LYS A 777 -17.44 10.17 29.48
N PRO A 778 -17.91 8.91 29.44
CA PRO A 778 -18.35 8.28 28.19
C PRO A 778 -19.52 9.04 27.57
N LEU A 779 -19.35 9.50 26.32
CA LEU A 779 -20.36 10.28 25.57
C LEU A 779 -21.76 9.62 25.57
N ASN A 780 -21.80 8.28 25.57
CA ASN A 780 -23.00 7.46 25.68
C ASN A 780 -23.92 7.84 26.86
N SER A 781 -23.40 8.39 27.97
CA SER A 781 -24.22 8.82 29.12
C SER A 781 -24.95 10.16 28.92
N ASN A 782 -24.71 10.85 27.79
CA ASN A 782 -25.39 12.09 27.41
C ASN A 782 -26.11 11.95 26.06
N THR A 783 -25.63 11.15 25.10
CA THR A 783 -26.42 10.85 23.89
C THR A 783 -27.68 10.04 24.21
N SER A 784 -27.63 9.15 25.20
CA SER A 784 -28.85 8.50 25.73
C SER A 784 -29.90 9.49 26.23
N LYS A 785 -29.52 10.70 26.65
CA LYS A 785 -30.48 11.75 27.06
C LYS A 785 -31.05 12.57 25.89
N MET A 786 -30.49 12.44 24.68
CA MET A 786 -31.07 13.05 23.47
C MET A 786 -32.03 12.11 22.72
N TYR A 787 -32.10 10.84 23.13
CA TYR A 787 -33.06 9.85 22.63
C TYR A 787 -34.04 9.39 23.72
N ASN A 788 -33.99 10.04 24.89
CA ASN A 788 -34.90 9.87 26.01
C ASN A 788 -35.60 11.21 26.34
N ASP A 789 -36.02 11.95 25.32
CA ASP A 789 -37.11 12.93 25.45
C ASP A 789 -38.42 12.14 25.22
N ASP A 790 -39.45 12.41 26.02
CA ASP A 790 -40.64 11.56 26.12
C ASP A 790 -41.55 11.64 24.87
N ASP A 791 -41.81 10.49 24.23
CA ASP A 791 -42.98 10.23 23.38
C ASP A 791 -43.32 8.72 23.42
N ASP A 792 -44.61 8.38 23.35
CA ASP A 792 -45.13 7.09 23.86
C ASP A 792 -44.93 5.84 22.98
N ASP A 793 -44.68 4.73 23.68
CA ASP A 793 -45.05 3.34 23.39
C ASP A 793 -44.48 2.56 22.16
N MET A 794 -44.34 1.25 22.39
CA MET A 794 -44.11 0.18 21.38
C MET A 794 -42.85 0.31 20.48
N PHE A 795 -41.70 -0.15 20.98
CA PHE A 795 -40.87 -1.19 20.31
C PHE A 795 -39.76 -1.73 21.25
N GLN A 796 -40.07 -2.78 22.01
CA GLN A 796 -39.05 -3.66 22.61
C GLN A 796 -38.49 -4.62 21.55
N ASP A 797 -37.76 -4.08 20.58
CA ASP A 797 -36.76 -4.79 19.76
C ASP A 797 -35.98 -3.76 18.95
N ASN A 798 -34.78 -3.41 19.42
CA ASN A 798 -33.78 -2.71 18.63
C ASN A 798 -32.43 -3.38 18.89
N GLU A 799 -31.88 -3.99 17.83
CA GLU A 799 -30.64 -4.75 17.87
C GLU A 799 -29.47 -3.85 18.31
N GLU A 800 -28.53 -4.39 19.10
CA GLU A 800 -27.21 -3.76 19.20
C GLU A 800 -26.64 -3.64 17.79
N PHE A 801 -26.31 -2.42 17.34
CA PHE A 801 -25.65 -2.18 16.05
C PHE A 801 -24.17 -2.61 16.11
N PHE A 802 -23.97 -3.91 16.31
CA PHE A 802 -22.70 -4.57 16.48
C PHE A 802 -22.13 -4.87 15.10
N LEU A 803 -21.21 -4.02 14.63
CA LEU A 803 -20.49 -4.25 13.37
C LEU A 803 -19.53 -5.44 13.54
N ASP A 804 -20.05 -6.66 13.34
CA ASP A 804 -19.32 -7.92 13.48
C ASP A 804 -18.24 -8.09 12.41
N TRP A 805 -17.03 -7.62 12.73
CA TRP A 805 -15.79 -7.91 12.02
C TRP A 805 -14.87 -8.76 12.91
N ASP A 806 -15.04 -10.09 12.89
CA ASP A 806 -13.95 -11.08 12.87
C ASP A 806 -14.50 -12.53 12.84
N LYS A 807 -14.61 -13.15 11.66
CA LYS A 807 -14.63 -14.63 11.52
C LYS A 807 -13.80 -15.11 10.34
N ASN A 808 -12.48 -15.16 10.53
CA ASN A 808 -11.54 -16.10 9.89
C ASN A 808 -10.14 -15.93 10.52
N ASP A 809 -9.92 -16.54 11.68
CA ASP A 809 -8.61 -16.61 12.32
C ASP A 809 -7.71 -17.66 11.65
N GLU A 810 -6.71 -17.22 10.87
CA GLU A 810 -5.42 -17.92 10.83
C GLU A 810 -4.28 -16.95 10.48
N MET A 811 -3.33 -16.81 11.41
CA MET A 811 -2.09 -16.01 11.29
C MET A 811 -2.21 -14.51 10.91
N ASN A 812 -2.41 -13.66 11.91
CA ASN A 812 -1.77 -12.33 11.94
C ASN A 812 -1.17 -12.06 13.33
N LEU A 813 0.03 -11.46 13.35
CA LEU A 813 0.81 -11.17 14.57
C LEU A 813 1.19 -9.68 14.64
N GLU A 814 0.41 -8.85 13.95
CA GLU A 814 0.57 -7.41 13.75
C GLU A 814 -0.75 -6.73 14.20
N VAL A 815 -0.72 -5.41 14.44
CA VAL A 815 -1.78 -4.63 15.14
C VAL A 815 -1.89 -4.92 16.65
N LYS A 816 -0.99 -4.31 17.43
CA LYS A 816 -1.17 -3.99 18.86
C LYS A 816 -0.53 -2.64 19.19
N GLY A 817 -1.31 -1.57 19.02
CA GLY A 817 -0.93 -0.20 19.39
C GLY A 817 -1.98 0.51 20.26
N CYS A 818 -3.27 0.24 20.02
CA CYS A 818 -4.37 0.65 20.90
C CYS A 818 -5.59 -0.30 20.82
N GLU A 819 -5.78 -1.00 19.70
CA GLU A 819 -6.87 -1.95 19.50
C GLU A 819 -6.46 -3.40 19.83
N LYS A 820 -7.48 -4.23 20.14
CA LYS A 820 -7.39 -5.68 20.45
C LYS A 820 -6.56 -6.07 21.70
N SER A 821 -7.06 -5.66 22.87
CA SER A 821 -7.07 -6.50 24.08
C SER A 821 -8.43 -7.22 24.21
N LYS A 822 -8.79 -8.09 23.24
CA LYS A 822 -9.97 -8.98 23.30
C LYS A 822 -9.78 -10.10 24.35
N THR A 823 -9.59 -9.71 25.61
CA THR A 823 -9.49 -10.55 26.80
C THR A 823 -10.16 -9.79 27.96
N SER A 824 -11.16 -10.40 28.59
CA SER A 824 -11.94 -9.80 29.67
C SER A 824 -11.10 -9.30 30.85
N ASN A 825 -11.59 -8.28 31.55
CA ASN A 825 -11.11 -7.75 32.83
C ASN A 825 -9.77 -6.99 32.83
N ASN A 826 -9.51 -6.17 31.80
CA ASN A 826 -8.62 -5.02 31.94
C ASN A 826 -9.19 -3.78 31.23
N ASN A 827 -9.65 -2.80 32.00
CA ASN A 827 -10.07 -1.50 31.48
C ASN A 827 -8.84 -0.76 30.94
N HIS A 828 -8.76 -0.55 29.62
CA HIS A 828 -7.76 0.35 29.06
C HIS A 828 -7.91 1.75 29.67
N ASN A 829 -6.86 2.22 30.34
CA ASN A 829 -6.93 3.46 31.10
C ASN A 829 -6.92 4.67 30.15
N THR A 830 -8.11 5.15 29.79
CA THR A 830 -8.35 6.31 28.91
C THR A 830 -7.68 7.60 29.40
N LYS A 831 -7.22 7.63 30.66
CA LYS A 831 -6.58 8.77 31.34
C LYS A 831 -5.08 8.93 31.08
N SER A 832 -4.42 8.11 30.25
CA SER A 832 -2.95 8.13 30.16
C SER A 832 -2.32 7.91 28.78
N CYS A 833 -3.07 7.98 27.68
CA CYS A 833 -2.54 7.77 26.32
C CYS A 833 -2.72 9.02 25.43
N LEU A 834 -1.62 9.47 24.80
CA LEU A 834 -1.60 10.65 23.92
C LEU A 834 -2.44 10.44 22.64
N ILE A 835 -2.44 9.24 22.08
CA ILE A 835 -3.28 8.88 20.91
C ILE A 835 -4.77 8.89 21.27
N CYS A 836 -5.14 8.41 22.46
CA CYS A 836 -6.53 8.46 22.94
C CYS A 836 -6.98 9.91 23.17
N LEU A 837 -6.11 10.75 23.72
CA LEU A 837 -6.35 12.18 23.90
C LEU A 837 -6.55 12.89 22.55
N GLN A 838 -5.71 12.61 21.55
CA GLN A 838 -5.87 13.15 20.20
C GLN A 838 -7.20 12.72 19.57
N LYS A 839 -7.55 11.42 19.65
CA LYS A 839 -8.84 10.91 19.14
C LYS A 839 -10.03 11.62 19.79
N LEU A 840 -9.99 11.88 21.10
CA LEU A 840 -11.01 12.65 21.82
C LEU A 840 -11.12 14.12 21.34
N ILE A 841 -9.99 14.83 21.20
CA ILE A 841 -9.97 16.24 20.74
C ILE A 841 -10.46 16.35 19.28
N TYR A 842 -10.10 15.38 18.44
CA TYR A 842 -10.53 15.31 17.04
C TYR A 842 -12.03 15.01 16.93
N GLN A 843 -12.53 13.95 17.58
CA GLN A 843 -13.94 13.52 17.54
C GLN A 843 -14.91 14.60 18.03
N LEU A 844 -14.47 15.46 18.96
CA LEU A 844 -15.25 16.57 19.49
C LEU A 844 -15.04 17.89 18.72
N ASN A 845 -14.36 17.86 17.57
CA ASN A 845 -14.02 19.02 16.73
C ASN A 845 -13.32 20.18 17.48
N MET A 846 -12.69 19.89 18.62
CA MET A 846 -12.04 20.88 19.48
C MET A 846 -10.70 21.40 18.91
N HIS A 847 -10.13 20.67 17.96
CA HIS A 847 -8.83 20.93 17.33
C HIS A 847 -8.75 22.27 16.55
N SER A 848 -9.86 22.74 15.98
CA SER A 848 -9.87 23.93 15.11
C SER A 848 -10.24 25.23 15.83
N PRO A 849 -11.37 25.34 16.58
CA PRO A 849 -11.82 26.62 17.13
C PRO A 849 -11.35 26.92 18.56
N ALA A 850 -10.95 25.90 19.34
CA ALA A 850 -10.81 26.02 20.80
C ALA A 850 -9.42 25.71 21.34
N TYR A 851 -8.74 24.69 20.80
CA TYR A 851 -7.47 24.17 21.33
C TYR A 851 -6.44 23.93 20.22
N CYS A 852 -6.26 24.90 19.33
CA CYS A 852 -5.42 24.72 18.14
C CYS A 852 -3.91 24.68 18.44
N ASN A 853 -3.42 25.41 19.46
CA ASN A 853 -2.01 25.35 19.86
C ASN A 853 -1.72 24.04 20.61
N PHE A 854 -2.66 23.59 21.46
CA PHE A 854 -2.57 22.32 22.18
C PHE A 854 -2.69 21.11 21.25
N TYR A 855 -3.64 21.11 20.30
CA TYR A 855 -3.78 20.04 19.32
C TYR A 855 -2.56 19.93 18.41
N ALA A 856 -2.06 21.05 17.85
CA ALA A 856 -0.87 21.04 17.01
C ALA A 856 0.38 20.56 17.78
N ALA A 857 0.49 20.84 19.08
CA ALA A 857 1.56 20.30 19.92
C ALA A 857 1.44 18.77 20.11
N VAL A 858 0.22 18.22 20.24
CA VAL A 858 -0.04 16.77 20.30
C VAL A 858 0.25 16.09 18.95
N GLU A 859 -0.22 16.69 17.85
CA GLU A 859 0.00 16.23 16.48
C GLU A 859 1.49 16.19 16.11
N PHE A 860 2.23 17.25 16.44
CA PHE A 860 3.69 17.32 16.27
C PHE A 860 4.39 16.12 16.94
N VAL A 861 4.07 15.84 18.21
CA VAL A 861 4.68 14.76 18.99
C VAL A 861 4.35 13.37 18.42
N LEU A 862 3.09 13.12 18.05
CA LEU A 862 2.68 11.83 17.48
C LEU A 862 3.25 11.61 16.08
N THR A 863 3.59 12.69 15.37
CA THR A 863 4.26 12.64 14.06
C THR A 863 5.76 12.29 14.18
N LEU A 864 6.41 12.51 15.33
CA LEU A 864 7.82 12.15 15.54
C LEU A 864 8.05 10.63 15.46
N SER A 865 9.12 10.23 14.79
CA SER A 865 9.51 8.83 14.66
C SER A 865 10.46 8.40 15.77
N VAL A 866 10.17 7.27 16.42
CA VAL A 866 10.96 6.72 17.55
C VAL A 866 12.06 5.76 17.08
N THR A 867 11.79 5.01 16.01
CA THR A 867 12.68 3.98 15.47
C THR A 867 12.65 3.98 13.93
N GLN A 868 13.59 3.25 13.31
CA GLN A 868 13.62 2.96 11.87
C GLN A 868 13.09 1.55 11.52
N VAL A 869 12.29 0.93 12.41
CA VAL A 869 11.95 -0.51 12.28
C VAL A 869 11.18 -0.82 11.00
N ASN A 870 10.46 0.12 10.38
CA ASN A 870 9.84 -0.13 9.07
C ASN A 870 10.87 -0.28 7.94
N CYS A 871 12.01 0.39 8.01
CA CYS A 871 13.15 0.14 7.13
C CYS A 871 13.71 -1.28 7.36
N GLU A 872 13.86 -1.73 8.61
CA GLU A 872 14.28 -3.12 8.90
C GLU A 872 13.27 -4.17 8.41
N ARG A 873 11.95 -3.89 8.54
CA ARG A 873 10.87 -4.71 7.98
C ARG A 873 10.95 -4.75 6.45
N ALA A 874 11.20 -3.61 5.81
CA ALA A 874 11.40 -3.53 4.36
C ALA A 874 12.62 -4.35 3.91
N PHE A 875 13.76 -4.25 4.60
CA PHE A 875 14.94 -5.09 4.33
C PHE A 875 14.70 -6.59 4.52
N SER A 876 13.75 -6.98 5.37
CA SER A 876 13.28 -8.37 5.46
C SER A 876 12.56 -8.80 4.16
N LYS A 877 11.71 -7.94 3.57
CA LYS A 877 11.07 -8.21 2.26
C LYS A 877 12.08 -8.16 1.11
N LEU A 878 13.05 -7.25 1.12
CA LEU A 878 14.14 -7.13 0.13
C LEU A 878 14.85 -8.47 -0.07
N LYS A 879 15.16 -9.18 1.03
CA LYS A 879 15.82 -10.50 1.01
C LYS A 879 14.96 -11.63 0.42
N ILE A 880 13.62 -11.46 0.41
CA ILE A 880 12.67 -12.37 -0.25
C ILE A 880 12.56 -12.04 -1.75
N ILE A 881 12.41 -10.74 -2.07
CA ILE A 881 12.21 -10.25 -3.45
C ILE A 881 13.49 -10.40 -4.28
N LYS A 882 14.61 -9.83 -3.84
CA LYS A 882 15.93 -9.89 -4.50
C LYS A 882 16.80 -10.97 -3.86
N ASN A 883 16.38 -12.22 -4.05
CA ASN A 883 17.15 -13.42 -3.67
C ASN A 883 18.13 -13.85 -4.80
N ARG A 884 18.92 -14.90 -4.58
CA ARG A 884 19.97 -15.38 -5.52
C ARG A 884 19.45 -15.74 -6.92
N LEU A 885 18.19 -16.11 -7.07
CA LEU A 885 17.57 -16.42 -8.37
C LEU A 885 16.97 -15.17 -9.06
N ARG A 886 16.97 -14.02 -8.38
CA ARG A 886 16.42 -12.74 -8.84
C ARG A 886 17.40 -11.57 -8.65
N SER A 887 18.70 -11.83 -8.56
CA SER A 887 19.74 -10.80 -8.37
C SER A 887 19.78 -9.78 -9.51
N SER A 888 19.40 -10.20 -10.73
CA SER A 888 19.30 -9.36 -11.93
C SER A 888 17.98 -8.57 -12.03
N LEU A 889 17.33 -8.25 -10.92
CA LEU A 889 16.14 -7.39 -10.89
C LEU A 889 16.57 -5.91 -10.99
N ASN A 890 16.06 -5.20 -12.00
CA ASN A 890 16.25 -3.76 -12.17
C ASN A 890 15.73 -2.97 -10.95
N GLN A 891 16.32 -1.79 -10.68
CA GLN A 891 15.95 -0.95 -9.53
C GLN A 891 14.47 -0.56 -9.52
N ASP A 892 13.92 -0.13 -10.66
CA ASP A 892 12.52 0.31 -10.78
C ASP A 892 11.54 -0.84 -10.47
N HIS A 893 11.89 -2.05 -10.91
CA HIS A 893 11.13 -3.27 -10.61
C HIS A 893 11.31 -3.71 -9.16
N LEU A 894 12.50 -3.55 -8.58
CA LEU A 894 12.74 -3.82 -7.17
C LEU A 894 11.87 -2.91 -6.29
N GLU A 895 11.91 -1.61 -6.54
CA GLU A 895 11.14 -0.60 -5.81
C GLU A 895 9.63 -0.84 -5.94
N ALA A 896 9.13 -1.08 -7.16
CA ALA A 896 7.72 -1.40 -7.38
C ALA A 896 7.28 -2.67 -6.64
N PHE A 897 8.06 -3.77 -6.69
CA PHE A 897 7.72 -5.00 -5.97
C PHE A 897 7.90 -4.87 -4.44
N MET A 898 8.76 -3.98 -3.95
CA MET A 898 8.89 -3.67 -2.53
C MET A 898 7.64 -2.95 -2.01
N LEU A 899 7.19 -1.88 -2.66
CA LEU A 899 5.95 -1.19 -2.27
C LEU A 899 4.74 -2.13 -2.39
N MET A 900 4.58 -2.87 -3.49
CA MET A 900 3.51 -3.87 -3.66
C MET A 900 3.50 -4.99 -2.60
N SER A 901 4.63 -5.26 -1.95
CA SER A 901 4.76 -6.29 -0.91
C SER A 901 4.42 -5.80 0.50
N ILE A 902 4.53 -4.47 0.71
CA ILE A 902 4.46 -3.82 2.02
C ILE A 902 3.15 -3.04 2.15
N GLU A 903 2.92 -2.08 1.27
CA GLU A 903 1.72 -1.22 1.22
C GLU A 903 0.56 -1.94 0.50
N LYS A 904 0.17 -3.10 1.06
CA LYS A 904 -0.82 -4.01 0.45
C LYS A 904 -2.23 -3.43 0.42
N ASP A 905 -2.58 -2.61 1.41
CA ASP A 905 -3.84 -1.88 1.49
C ASP A 905 -3.95 -0.83 0.37
N ILE A 906 -2.89 -0.04 0.16
CA ILE A 906 -2.80 0.90 -0.97
C ILE A 906 -2.88 0.15 -2.30
N LEU A 907 -2.11 -0.94 -2.46
CA LEU A 907 -2.15 -1.77 -3.67
C LEU A 907 -3.55 -2.34 -3.94
N ASP A 908 -4.28 -2.76 -2.89
CA ASP A 908 -5.65 -3.26 -3.02
C ASP A 908 -6.63 -2.18 -3.48
N ALA A 909 -6.48 -0.95 -3.00
CA ALA A 909 -7.35 0.19 -3.31
C ALA A 909 -7.22 0.74 -4.75
N ILE A 910 -6.09 0.55 -5.44
CA ILE A 910 -5.87 1.10 -6.80
C ILE A 910 -6.96 0.66 -7.80
N ASP A 911 -7.64 1.65 -8.39
CA ASP A 911 -8.50 1.43 -9.55
C ASP A 911 -7.65 1.27 -10.83
N PHE A 912 -7.88 0.17 -11.54
CA PHE A 912 -7.34 -0.08 -12.87
C PHE A 912 -7.60 1.06 -13.87
N LYS A 913 -8.63 1.89 -13.70
CA LYS A 913 -8.85 3.10 -14.53
C LYS A 913 -7.68 4.08 -14.49
N GLU A 914 -6.99 4.23 -13.35
CA GLU A 914 -5.84 5.14 -13.24
C GLU A 914 -4.65 4.60 -14.06
N ILE A 915 -4.35 3.31 -13.88
CA ILE A 915 -3.35 2.59 -14.67
C ILE A 915 -3.66 2.67 -16.17
N LEU A 916 -4.93 2.52 -16.56
CA LEU A 916 -5.38 2.65 -17.95
C LEU A 916 -5.12 4.06 -18.52
N ASN A 917 -5.31 5.11 -17.73
CA ASN A 917 -5.05 6.49 -18.14
C ASN A 917 -3.55 6.78 -18.26
N ILE A 918 -2.72 6.29 -17.32
CA ILE A 918 -1.25 6.34 -17.42
C ILE A 918 -0.80 5.64 -18.71
N LEU A 919 -1.30 4.42 -18.98
CA LEU A 919 -0.97 3.67 -20.19
C LEU A 919 -1.38 4.39 -21.48
N LYS A 920 -2.56 4.99 -21.54
CA LYS A 920 -3.03 5.82 -22.68
C LYS A 920 -2.09 6.99 -22.95
N ASN A 921 -1.72 7.73 -21.91
CA ASN A 921 -0.84 8.89 -22.04
C ASN A 921 0.61 8.49 -22.39
N SER A 922 1.01 7.26 -22.07
CA SER A 922 2.38 6.77 -22.25
C SER A 922 2.86 6.60 -23.72
N SER A 923 1.97 6.63 -24.72
CA SER A 923 2.30 6.88 -26.13
C SER A 923 1.06 7.09 -27.01
N SER A 924 1.21 7.79 -28.14
CA SER A 924 0.16 7.95 -29.15
C SER A 924 -0.44 6.62 -29.64
N LEU A 925 0.39 5.58 -29.79
CA LEU A 925 -0.07 4.24 -30.16
C LEU A 925 -0.91 3.58 -29.05
N MET A 926 -0.53 3.73 -27.77
CA MET A 926 -1.33 3.20 -26.66
C MET A 926 -2.67 3.94 -26.55
N ASN A 927 -2.68 5.25 -26.76
CA ASN A 927 -3.93 6.03 -26.85
C ASN A 927 -4.82 5.52 -28.00
N GLN A 928 -4.29 5.39 -29.23
CA GLN A 928 -5.02 4.83 -30.38
C GLN A 928 -5.48 3.38 -30.19
N MET A 929 -4.80 2.59 -29.35
CA MET A 929 -5.19 1.21 -29.06
C MET A 929 -6.29 1.09 -28.00
N LEU A 930 -6.46 2.08 -27.13
CA LEU A 930 -7.27 2.03 -25.90
C LEU A 930 -8.34 3.12 -25.79
N SER A 931 -8.44 4.00 -26.77
CA SER A 931 -9.44 5.07 -26.89
C SER A 931 -10.31 4.89 -28.14
N LEU A 932 -11.54 5.43 -28.06
CA LEU A 932 -12.57 5.31 -29.09
C LEU A 932 -12.36 6.19 -30.32
#